data_AF-A0A8M9PU46-F1
#
_entry.id   AF-A0A8M9PU46-F1
#
_cell.length_a   1.000
_cell.length_b   1.000
_cell.length_c   1.000
_cell.angle_alpha   90.00
_cell.angle_beta   90.00
_cell.angle_gamma   90.00
#
_symmetry.space_group_name_H-M   'P 1'
#
loop_
_entity.id
_entity.type
_entity.pdbx_description
1 polymer ?
#
loop_
_entity_poly.entity_id
_entity_poly.type
_entity_poly.pdbx_seq_one_letter_code
_entity_poly.pdbx_strand_id
1 'polypeptide(L)'
;MYIFGGFSGVIQNDVLVFKPASCEAFIREDVCQSAGPGVRCLWIENRCEPWDSSHANDSVPASFCPARTNAADKQCQQFSDCASCTANTNDCQWCEDKKCISSSSNCTVLTVELARHPRGPLYLNPPPAMLSEHQLSIWKPGVRKNGQSIKNHTKCSIRSEQVCSKLVNCRSCSLNINCQWEPQQQECHALPAHLCGEDWSQVGDVCLRLNASKESYDNAQHYCKNLEGSIASLTSARQVEFILEELQKYQLQERKLTPWVGLRKINVSYWGWEDASPFTASTLQWLPGEPSDSGFCAYLERAEVAGLKAKPCTANTEGLICEKPIVSPNLSVRPCKMPCALRTTCANCTSQAMECMWCSSTKRCVDSNAYVISFPYGQCLEWQTGDCGAQNCSGHRTCGQCLEQPDCGWCGDPTDTGQGQCIEGSYRGPMRSLSRQSRERVLDTSVCSREKGFDWAYITCPACQCNGHSTCVNGSVCEQCKNLTAGLHCQFCLPGYYGDPTNGGKCQACRCNNHANVCHSSSGKCYCTTKGVKGDQCQLCDSENRYLGNPLRGTCYYNLLIDYQFTFSLLQEDDQHYTGINFMANPEETNKNLDMSINASNNFNLNITWSIGSTAGTISGEEFPIVSKTNIKEYRDSFSCETFSFLANPNITFHVYVSNFSWPVKIQISFSQHSSIMDLVQFFVTFFSCFLSLLLVAAVVWKVKQTCWASRRREQLMRERQQMASRPFATVTVALEAPEEEEELLQGQADAGPIAVEPCSGNSAAVQTLLMSLPRASSGVSPPGQCGITIASALIDASQQRPGDFKDKALSLKSRKQQHAVHQGTCV
;
A
#
# COMPACT_ATOMS: atom_id res chain seq x y z
N MET A 1 -30.70 -17.30 18.15
CA MET A 1 -29.61 -16.32 17.97
C MET A 1 -28.74 -16.79 16.81
N TYR A 2 -28.55 -15.97 15.79
CA TYR A 2 -27.63 -16.27 14.70
C TYR A 2 -26.31 -15.57 15.01
N ILE A 3 -25.23 -16.34 15.09
CA ILE A 3 -23.88 -15.81 15.33
C ILE A 3 -23.19 -15.74 13.98
N PHE A 4 -22.87 -14.52 13.58
CA PHE A 4 -22.01 -14.24 12.44
C PHE A 4 -20.61 -13.99 12.99
N GLY A 5 -19.65 -14.83 12.61
CA GLY A 5 -18.27 -14.75 13.05
C GLY A 5 -17.33 -14.70 11.86
N GLY A 6 -16.47 -13.68 11.83
CA GLY A 6 -15.40 -13.52 10.86
C GLY A 6 -14.36 -12.56 11.43
N PHE A 7 -13.07 -12.85 11.22
CA PHE A 7 -12.01 -11.89 11.45
C PHE A 7 -11.86 -11.03 10.17
N SER A 8 -11.67 -9.72 10.33
CA SER A 8 -11.44 -8.76 9.24
C SER A 8 -12.52 -8.66 8.13
N GLY A 9 -13.80 -8.63 8.48
CA GLY A 9 -14.86 -8.19 7.55
C GLY A 9 -15.31 -9.19 6.48
N VAL A 10 -14.85 -10.45 6.54
CA VAL A 10 -15.37 -11.56 5.70
C VAL A 10 -16.27 -12.47 6.55
N ILE A 11 -17.55 -12.52 6.21
CA ILE A 11 -18.50 -13.48 6.76
C ILE A 11 -18.21 -14.84 6.11
N GLN A 12 -17.83 -15.86 6.88
CA GLN A 12 -17.75 -17.23 6.36
C GLN A 12 -19.16 -17.73 6.00
N ASN A 13 -19.26 -18.68 5.06
CA ASN A 13 -20.54 -19.27 4.65
C ASN A 13 -21.21 -20.11 5.75
N ASP A 14 -20.54 -20.27 6.89
CA ASP A 14 -21.02 -21.07 8.01
C ASP A 14 -21.68 -20.16 9.05
N VAL A 15 -23.02 -20.12 9.02
CA VAL A 15 -23.82 -19.42 10.02
C VAL A 15 -24.03 -20.35 11.21
N LEU A 16 -23.46 -20.00 12.37
CA LEU A 16 -23.73 -20.71 13.61
C LEU A 16 -25.09 -20.27 14.14
N VAL A 17 -26.06 -21.17 14.06
CA VAL A 17 -27.39 -20.95 14.64
C VAL A 17 -27.38 -21.45 16.07
N PHE A 18 -27.25 -20.53 17.02
CA PHE A 18 -27.56 -20.84 18.42
C PHE A 18 -29.08 -20.92 18.57
N LYS A 19 -29.59 -22.16 18.57
CA LYS A 19 -30.97 -22.43 18.96
C LYS A 19 -31.01 -22.51 20.48
N PRO A 20 -31.90 -21.78 21.15
CA PRO A 20 -32.09 -21.97 22.59
C PRO A 20 -32.51 -23.42 22.86
N ALA A 21 -32.24 -23.92 24.08
CA ALA A 21 -32.55 -25.30 24.44
C ALA A 21 -34.04 -25.61 24.24
N SER A 22 -34.36 -26.76 23.63
CA SER A 22 -35.75 -27.25 23.58
C SER A 22 -36.16 -27.65 25.00
N CYS A 23 -37.40 -27.33 25.39
CA CYS A 23 -37.93 -27.77 26.67
C CYS A 23 -37.87 -29.31 26.80
N GLU A 24 -38.01 -30.03 25.69
CA GLU A 24 -37.92 -31.49 25.62
C GLU A 24 -36.56 -32.05 26.07
N ALA A 25 -35.51 -31.21 26.15
CA ALA A 25 -34.20 -31.60 26.64
C ALA A 25 -34.15 -31.76 28.17
N PHE A 26 -35.12 -31.21 28.91
CA PHE A 26 -35.20 -31.36 30.36
C PHE A 26 -36.07 -32.58 30.69
N ILE A 27 -35.44 -33.61 31.27
CA ILE A 27 -36.08 -34.90 31.61
C ILE A 27 -36.48 -34.94 33.10
N ARG A 28 -36.30 -33.82 33.81
CA ARG A 28 -36.64 -33.70 35.23
C ARG A 28 -37.39 -32.41 35.48
N GLU A 29 -38.39 -32.50 36.35
CA GLU A 29 -39.31 -31.41 36.68
C GLU A 29 -38.59 -30.18 37.26
N ASP A 30 -37.63 -30.39 38.16
CA ASP A 30 -36.89 -29.30 38.82
C ASP A 30 -36.07 -28.47 37.84
N VAL A 31 -35.51 -29.10 36.80
CA VAL A 31 -34.69 -28.45 35.77
C VAL A 31 -35.56 -27.82 34.68
N CYS A 32 -36.70 -28.43 34.37
CA CYS A 32 -37.69 -27.89 33.44
C CYS A 32 -38.30 -26.57 33.95
N GLN A 33 -38.70 -26.54 35.23
CA GLN A 33 -39.33 -25.37 35.84
C GLN A 33 -38.34 -24.22 36.11
N SER A 34 -37.05 -24.52 36.19
CA SER A 34 -35.96 -23.54 36.37
C SER A 34 -35.21 -23.21 35.08
N ALA A 35 -35.75 -23.58 33.91
CA ALA A 35 -35.16 -23.26 32.62
C ALA A 35 -34.87 -21.74 32.51
N GLY A 36 -33.61 -21.41 32.22
CA GLY A 36 -33.05 -20.05 32.31
C GLY A 36 -33.57 -19.05 31.28
N PRO A 37 -33.03 -17.82 31.27
CA PRO A 37 -33.55 -16.73 30.44
C PRO A 37 -33.48 -17.06 28.93
N GLY A 38 -34.62 -16.93 28.24
CA GLY A 38 -34.74 -17.12 26.80
C GLY A 38 -35.61 -18.31 26.36
N VAL A 39 -36.01 -19.21 27.28
CA VAL A 39 -36.97 -20.30 27.03
C VAL A 39 -37.87 -20.47 28.24
N ARG A 40 -39.19 -20.45 28.04
CA ARG A 40 -40.16 -20.74 29.10
C ARG A 40 -40.70 -22.15 28.89
N CYS A 41 -40.48 -23.03 29.87
CA CYS A 41 -40.89 -24.42 29.81
C CYS A 41 -41.93 -24.75 30.88
N LEU A 42 -42.78 -25.72 30.58
CA LEU A 42 -43.80 -26.28 31.48
C LEU A 42 -43.59 -27.78 31.61
N TRP A 43 -43.68 -28.31 32.82
CA TRP A 43 -43.66 -29.76 33.05
C TRP A 43 -45.10 -30.30 33.01
N ILE A 44 -45.40 -31.16 32.03
CA ILE A 44 -46.73 -31.72 31.80
C ILE A 44 -46.57 -33.22 31.57
N GLU A 45 -47.30 -34.07 32.30
CA GLU A 45 -47.36 -35.53 32.05
C GLU A 45 -45.98 -36.21 31.82
N ASN A 46 -45.00 -35.95 32.71
CA ASN A 46 -43.63 -36.50 32.63
C ASN A 46 -42.79 -36.05 31.42
N ARG A 47 -43.16 -34.94 30.79
CA ARG A 47 -42.44 -34.34 29.66
C ARG A 47 -42.38 -32.83 29.85
N CYS A 48 -41.24 -32.24 29.46
CA CYS A 48 -41.06 -30.81 29.51
C CYS A 48 -41.38 -30.19 28.15
N GLU A 49 -42.35 -29.29 28.10
CA GLU A 49 -42.86 -28.68 26.87
C GLU A 49 -42.67 -27.15 26.84
N PRO A 50 -42.60 -26.53 25.66
CA PRO A 50 -42.59 -25.07 25.53
C PRO A 50 -43.89 -24.42 26.02
N TRP A 51 -43.78 -23.30 26.72
CA TRP A 51 -44.94 -22.50 27.11
C TRP A 51 -45.57 -21.78 25.90
N ASP A 52 -46.89 -21.90 25.74
CA ASP A 52 -47.70 -21.18 24.76
C ASP A 52 -48.81 -20.35 25.46
N SER A 53 -49.26 -19.30 24.77
CA SER A 53 -50.35 -18.38 25.11
C SER A 53 -51.69 -19.04 25.44
N SER A 54 -51.91 -20.29 25.02
CA SER A 54 -53.07 -21.12 25.38
C SER A 54 -53.13 -21.49 26.87
N HIS A 55 -52.02 -21.39 27.59
CA HIS A 55 -51.89 -21.74 29.02
C HIS A 55 -51.90 -20.51 29.96
N ALA A 56 -52.40 -19.37 29.49
CA ALA A 56 -52.31 -18.08 30.19
C ALA A 56 -53.08 -17.99 31.52
N ASN A 57 -54.07 -18.85 31.76
CA ASN A 57 -55.00 -18.68 32.88
C ASN A 57 -54.52 -19.24 34.23
N ASP A 58 -53.45 -20.04 34.29
CA ASP A 58 -52.95 -20.65 35.54
C ASP A 58 -51.43 -20.50 35.76
N SER A 59 -50.76 -19.54 35.10
CA SER A 59 -49.30 -19.43 35.20
C SER A 59 -48.83 -18.46 36.30
N VAL A 60 -48.21 -19.01 37.36
CA VAL A 60 -47.42 -18.25 38.33
C VAL A 60 -46.19 -17.64 37.62
N PRO A 61 -45.81 -16.37 37.87
CA PRO A 61 -44.59 -15.78 37.33
C PRO A 61 -43.37 -16.61 37.74
N ALA A 62 -42.45 -16.87 36.81
CA ALA A 62 -41.22 -17.57 37.14
C ALA A 62 -40.45 -16.79 38.23
N SER A 63 -39.97 -17.48 39.25
CA SER A 63 -39.36 -16.89 40.46
C SER A 63 -38.12 -16.02 40.18
N PHE A 64 -37.52 -16.16 39.00
CA PHE A 64 -36.37 -15.36 38.54
C PHE A 64 -36.76 -14.08 37.78
N CYS A 65 -38.04 -13.87 37.46
CA CYS A 65 -38.49 -12.65 36.79
C CYS A 65 -38.71 -11.52 37.80
N PRO A 66 -37.98 -10.39 37.70
CA PRO A 66 -38.24 -9.24 38.56
C PRO A 66 -39.62 -8.64 38.28
N ALA A 67 -40.32 -8.20 39.32
CA ALA A 67 -41.62 -7.53 39.18
C ALA A 67 -41.49 -6.27 38.30
N ARG A 68 -42.46 -6.04 37.40
CA ARG A 68 -42.54 -4.80 36.60
C ARG A 68 -42.61 -3.60 37.56
N THR A 69 -41.53 -2.84 37.65
CA THR A 69 -41.47 -1.60 38.40
C THR A 69 -41.76 -0.41 37.48
N ASN A 70 -42.46 0.60 37.99
CA ASN A 70 -42.87 1.83 37.29
C ASN A 70 -41.69 2.77 36.92
N ALA A 71 -40.51 2.24 36.61
CA ALA A 71 -39.30 3.00 36.31
C ALA A 71 -39.06 3.20 34.79
N ALA A 72 -40.11 3.22 33.97
CA ALA A 72 -40.04 3.27 32.50
C ALA A 72 -39.25 4.49 31.97
N ASP A 73 -39.38 5.66 32.61
CA ASP A 73 -38.68 6.88 32.15
C ASP A 73 -37.16 6.80 32.29
N LYS A 74 -36.62 6.16 33.34
CA LYS A 74 -35.16 6.02 33.52
C LYS A 74 -34.55 5.06 32.50
N GLN A 75 -35.31 4.08 32.04
CA GLN A 75 -34.86 3.11 31.03
C GLN A 75 -34.88 3.72 29.63
N CYS A 76 -35.91 4.50 29.29
CA CYS A 76 -35.97 5.21 28.01
C CYS A 76 -34.88 6.27 27.87
N GLN A 77 -34.54 7.00 28.95
CA GLN A 77 -33.50 8.03 28.95
C GLN A 77 -32.08 7.51 28.64
N GLN A 78 -31.86 6.19 28.61
CA GLN A 78 -30.57 5.60 28.24
C GLN A 78 -30.31 5.62 26.73
N PHE A 79 -31.35 5.75 25.91
CA PHE A 79 -31.22 5.76 24.46
C PHE A 79 -31.01 7.20 23.95
N SER A 80 -29.95 7.39 23.18
CA SER A 80 -29.50 8.70 22.68
C SER A 80 -29.86 8.96 21.21
N ASP A 81 -30.50 8.01 20.52
CA ASP A 81 -30.92 8.15 19.14
C ASP A 81 -32.36 7.63 18.91
N CYS A 82 -33.00 8.19 17.89
CA CYS A 82 -34.41 7.94 17.55
C CYS A 82 -34.69 6.47 17.23
N ALA A 83 -33.79 5.78 16.51
CA ALA A 83 -34.02 4.40 16.08
C ALA A 83 -33.94 3.45 17.28
N SER A 84 -32.91 3.56 18.11
CA SER A 84 -32.74 2.74 19.32
C SER A 84 -33.84 3.02 20.36
N CYS A 85 -34.27 4.28 20.47
CA CYS A 85 -35.37 4.67 21.35
C CYS A 85 -36.71 4.03 20.96
N THR A 86 -37.00 3.91 19.66
CA THR A 86 -38.32 3.48 19.18
C THR A 86 -38.39 2.02 18.72
N ALA A 87 -37.25 1.30 18.74
CA ALA A 87 -37.18 -0.13 18.40
C ALA A 87 -37.17 -1.07 19.62
N ASN A 88 -37.07 -0.54 20.85
CA ASN A 88 -36.98 -1.36 22.07
C ASN A 88 -38.35 -1.77 22.64
N THR A 89 -38.35 -2.73 23.57
CA THR A 89 -39.55 -3.25 24.25
C THR A 89 -39.97 -2.45 25.48
N ASN A 90 -39.30 -1.34 25.78
CA ASN A 90 -39.54 -0.53 26.99
C ASN A 90 -40.64 0.52 26.79
N ASP A 91 -41.43 0.42 25.71
CA ASP A 91 -42.52 1.34 25.36
C ASP A 91 -42.10 2.82 25.40
N CYS A 92 -41.02 3.17 24.70
CA CYS A 92 -40.47 4.53 24.65
C CYS A 92 -40.95 5.32 23.41
N GLN A 93 -40.84 6.65 23.47
CA GLN A 93 -41.05 7.56 22.34
C GLN A 93 -39.93 8.59 22.24
N TRP A 94 -39.63 9.02 21.01
CA TRP A 94 -38.63 10.04 20.73
C TRP A 94 -39.28 11.40 20.51
N CYS A 95 -38.88 12.39 21.30
CA CYS A 95 -39.42 13.75 21.23
C CYS A 95 -38.57 14.69 20.37
N GLU A 96 -39.20 15.74 19.86
CA GLU A 96 -38.58 16.80 19.03
C GLU A 96 -37.39 17.51 19.72
N ASP A 97 -37.34 17.53 21.06
CA ASP A 97 -36.21 18.04 21.85
C ASP A 97 -35.04 17.04 21.99
N LYS A 98 -35.02 15.99 21.16
CA LYS A 98 -34.00 14.92 21.08
C LYS A 98 -33.87 14.09 22.35
N LYS A 99 -34.98 13.86 23.05
CA LYS A 99 -35.04 13.00 24.23
C LYS A 99 -35.88 11.76 23.98
N CYS A 100 -35.38 10.63 24.46
CA CYS A 100 -36.15 9.41 24.58
C CYS A 100 -36.82 9.37 25.95
N ILE A 101 -38.16 9.31 25.97
CA ILE A 101 -38.96 9.26 27.19
C ILE A 101 -39.95 8.10 27.11
N SER A 102 -40.56 7.72 28.23
CA SER A 102 -41.64 6.74 28.22
C SER A 102 -42.79 7.21 27.33
N SER A 103 -43.42 6.28 26.61
CA SER A 103 -44.65 6.53 25.85
C SER A 103 -45.81 7.01 26.73
N SER A 104 -45.75 6.78 28.04
CA SER A 104 -46.67 7.29 29.06
C SER A 104 -46.45 8.75 29.44
N SER A 105 -45.31 9.34 29.06
CA SER A 105 -44.92 10.72 29.38
C SER A 105 -45.24 11.65 28.19
N ASN A 106 -45.46 12.95 28.39
CA ASN A 106 -45.79 13.86 27.28
C ASN A 106 -44.54 14.56 26.74
N CYS A 107 -44.35 14.58 25.41
CA CYS A 107 -43.30 15.38 24.77
C CYS A 107 -43.62 16.88 24.91
N THR A 108 -42.91 17.60 25.78
CA THR A 108 -43.06 19.05 25.94
C THR A 108 -41.84 19.79 25.40
N VAL A 109 -42.04 20.69 24.45
CA VAL A 109 -40.98 21.54 23.90
C VAL A 109 -41.10 22.94 24.50
N LEU A 110 -39.99 23.48 24.99
CA LEU A 110 -39.87 24.86 25.46
C LEU A 110 -39.60 25.77 24.26
N THR A 111 -40.62 26.49 23.81
CA THR A 111 -40.44 27.53 22.78
C THR A 111 -40.06 28.85 23.44
N VAL A 112 -38.95 29.44 23.00
CA VAL A 112 -38.60 30.84 23.32
C VAL A 112 -39.39 31.73 22.36
N GLU A 113 -40.45 32.38 22.84
CA GLU A 113 -41.11 33.46 22.07
C GLU A 113 -40.44 34.81 22.39
N LEU A 114 -40.03 35.53 21.35
CA LEU A 114 -39.60 36.93 21.41
C LEU A 114 -40.81 37.82 21.73
N ALA A 115 -41.13 37.99 23.01
CA ALA A 115 -42.15 38.92 23.46
C ALA A 115 -41.63 40.38 23.34
N ARG A 116 -42.14 41.14 22.36
CA ARG A 116 -42.13 42.61 22.40
C ARG A 116 -42.90 43.07 23.64
N HIS A 117 -42.26 43.77 24.57
CA HIS A 117 -42.95 44.44 25.68
C HIS A 117 -42.69 45.96 25.66
N PRO A 118 -43.76 46.78 25.76
CA PRO A 118 -43.63 48.17 26.19
C PRO A 118 -43.89 48.30 27.70
N ARG A 119 -42.93 48.90 28.41
CA ARG A 119 -42.96 49.54 29.75
C ARG A 119 -42.81 48.67 31.02
N GLY A 120 -41.73 48.93 31.75
CA GLY A 120 -41.72 49.12 33.23
C GLY A 120 -41.24 47.94 34.11
N PRO A 121 -40.47 48.16 35.21
CA PRO A 121 -39.71 47.11 35.90
C PRO A 121 -40.28 46.71 37.26
N LEU A 122 -40.12 45.44 37.67
CA LEU A 122 -39.98 45.03 39.08
C LEU A 122 -39.04 43.81 39.22
N TYR A 123 -38.00 44.01 40.02
CA TYR A 123 -37.07 43.07 40.66
C TYR A 123 -37.84 42.03 41.55
N LEU A 124 -37.40 40.81 41.91
CA LEU A 124 -36.12 40.25 42.39
C LEU A 124 -36.18 38.69 42.39
N ASN A 125 -35.10 38.01 41.98
CA ASN A 125 -34.42 36.90 42.71
C ASN A 125 -33.22 36.38 41.87
N PRO A 126 -32.06 36.05 42.48
CA PRO A 126 -30.82 35.83 41.75
C PRO A 126 -30.77 34.45 41.06
N PRO A 127 -30.13 34.34 39.87
CA PRO A 127 -29.86 33.05 39.22
C PRO A 127 -28.67 32.34 39.89
N PRO A 128 -28.54 31.01 39.75
CA PRO A 128 -27.38 30.26 40.24
C PRO A 128 -26.09 30.77 39.59
N ALA A 129 -25.01 30.90 40.37
CA ALA A 129 -23.74 31.54 39.99
C ALA A 129 -22.88 30.72 39.00
N MET A 130 -23.49 29.99 38.05
CA MET A 130 -22.80 29.09 37.11
C MET A 130 -23.37 29.18 35.69
N LEU A 131 -23.58 30.39 35.16
CA LEU A 131 -24.03 30.60 33.77
C LEU A 131 -23.23 31.73 33.10
N SER A 132 -22.95 31.60 31.80
CA SER A 132 -22.24 32.61 31.00
C SER A 132 -23.13 33.81 30.61
N GLU A 133 -22.56 34.95 30.19
CA GLU A 133 -23.31 36.16 29.79
C GLU A 133 -24.35 35.89 28.67
N HIS A 134 -24.10 34.92 27.79
CA HIS A 134 -25.05 34.49 26.75
C HIS A 134 -26.21 33.63 27.31
N GLN A 135 -26.01 32.93 28.42
CA GLN A 135 -27.07 32.14 29.07
C GLN A 135 -27.98 32.99 29.95
N LEU A 136 -27.46 34.10 30.49
CA LEU A 136 -28.23 35.09 31.26
C LEU A 136 -29.18 35.93 30.39
N SER A 137 -28.93 36.07 29.09
CA SER A 137 -29.78 36.86 28.18
C SER A 137 -31.04 36.13 27.68
N ILE A 138 -31.15 34.81 27.92
CA ILE A 138 -32.20 33.93 27.38
C ILE A 138 -33.22 33.51 28.46
N TRP A 139 -32.99 33.89 29.72
CA TRP A 139 -33.77 33.38 30.85
C TRP A 139 -35.09 34.17 31.07
N LYS A 140 -36.19 33.71 30.46
CA LYS A 140 -37.58 33.94 30.92
C LYS A 140 -38.45 32.69 30.67
N PRO A 141 -39.48 32.39 31.48
CA PRO A 141 -40.31 31.20 31.29
C PRO A 141 -41.20 31.35 30.05
N GLY A 142 -40.98 30.52 29.03
CA GLY A 142 -41.87 30.36 27.89
C GLY A 142 -43.03 29.38 28.18
N VAL A 143 -44.11 29.50 27.42
CA VAL A 143 -45.29 28.59 27.48
C VAL A 143 -44.91 27.21 26.94
N ARG A 144 -45.25 26.13 27.66
CA ARG A 144 -45.04 24.74 27.20
C ARG A 144 -46.04 24.40 26.09
N LYS A 145 -45.55 23.95 24.92
CA LYS A 145 -46.37 23.29 23.88
C LYS A 145 -46.05 21.80 23.84
N ASN A 146 -47.04 20.99 23.44
CA ASN A 146 -46.82 19.58 23.11
C ASN A 146 -46.04 19.50 21.79
N GLY A 147 -44.84 18.91 21.82
CA GLY A 147 -43.98 18.72 20.66
C GLY A 147 -44.35 17.46 19.88
N GLN A 148 -43.84 17.34 18.64
CA GLN A 148 -44.03 16.13 17.84
C GLN A 148 -43.30 14.93 18.48
N SER A 149 -43.94 13.75 18.42
CA SER A 149 -43.38 12.49 18.93
C SER A 149 -43.27 11.44 17.84
N ILE A 150 -42.16 10.71 17.84
CA ILE A 150 -41.90 9.58 16.95
C ILE A 150 -41.94 8.31 17.80
N LYS A 151 -42.87 7.40 17.47
CA LYS A 151 -43.02 6.09 18.13
C LYS A 151 -42.61 4.92 17.24
N ASN A 152 -42.37 5.16 15.96
CA ASN A 152 -41.99 4.14 14.99
C ASN A 152 -40.62 4.47 14.39
N HIS A 153 -39.68 3.52 14.50
CA HIS A 153 -38.31 3.65 14.04
C HIS A 153 -38.18 3.97 12.53
N THR A 154 -39.16 3.60 11.71
CA THR A 154 -39.17 3.89 10.27
C THR A 154 -39.34 5.37 9.92
N LYS A 155 -39.76 6.20 10.89
CA LYS A 155 -39.92 7.66 10.71
C LYS A 155 -38.73 8.49 11.22
N CYS A 156 -37.67 7.83 11.70
CA CYS A 156 -36.45 8.51 12.13
C CYS A 156 -35.61 8.95 10.93
N SER A 157 -35.14 10.21 10.89
CA SER A 157 -34.21 10.64 9.84
C SER A 157 -32.82 10.02 10.07
N ILE A 158 -32.35 9.22 9.12
CA ILE A 158 -31.06 8.53 9.19
C ILE A 158 -29.99 9.45 8.64
N ARG A 159 -28.93 9.75 9.41
CA ARG A 159 -27.76 10.51 8.94
C ARG A 159 -26.80 9.60 8.17
N SER A 160 -26.31 10.05 7.02
CA SER A 160 -25.39 9.30 6.16
C SER A 160 -24.16 8.76 6.91
N GLU A 161 -23.62 9.51 7.89
CA GLU A 161 -22.49 9.10 8.75
C GLU A 161 -22.72 7.75 9.45
N GLN A 162 -23.93 7.52 9.97
CA GLN A 162 -24.29 6.27 10.66
C GLN A 162 -24.51 5.09 9.70
N VAL A 163 -24.76 5.37 8.42
CA VAL A 163 -24.91 4.33 7.39
C VAL A 163 -23.54 3.96 6.85
N CYS A 164 -22.70 4.95 6.52
CA CYS A 164 -21.38 4.71 5.95
C CYS A 164 -20.44 4.01 6.93
N SER A 165 -20.42 4.43 8.20
CA SER A 165 -19.64 3.77 9.27
C SER A 165 -19.97 2.29 9.49
N LYS A 166 -21.14 1.82 9.04
CA LYS A 166 -21.52 0.39 9.12
C LYS A 166 -21.07 -0.43 7.90
N LEU A 167 -20.59 0.20 6.83
CA LEU A 167 -20.17 -0.46 5.61
C LEU A 167 -18.68 -0.80 5.69
N VAL A 168 -18.39 -2.04 6.05
CA VAL A 168 -17.02 -2.52 6.39
C VAL A 168 -16.18 -2.97 5.20
N ASN A 169 -16.70 -2.89 3.96
CA ASN A 169 -15.95 -3.28 2.78
C ASN A 169 -16.18 -2.31 1.62
N CYS A 170 -15.16 -2.17 0.77
CA CYS A 170 -15.17 -1.25 -0.37
C CYS A 170 -16.40 -1.43 -1.24
N ARG A 171 -16.80 -2.67 -1.55
CA ARG A 171 -17.95 -2.93 -2.42
C ARG A 171 -19.24 -2.40 -1.80
N SER A 172 -19.53 -2.74 -0.55
CA SER A 172 -20.68 -2.24 0.20
C SER A 172 -20.66 -0.71 0.33
N CYS A 173 -19.49 -0.10 0.55
CA CYS A 173 -19.31 1.34 0.62
C CYS A 173 -19.58 2.02 -0.73
N SER A 174 -18.99 1.51 -1.81
CA SER A 174 -19.12 2.02 -3.18
C SER A 174 -20.51 1.93 -3.78
N LEU A 175 -21.36 1.04 -3.24
CA LEU A 175 -22.77 0.92 -3.64
C LEU A 175 -23.64 2.02 -3.00
N ASN A 176 -23.13 2.76 -2.01
CA ASN A 176 -23.85 3.84 -1.34
C ASN A 176 -23.29 5.20 -1.77
N ILE A 177 -24.11 5.96 -2.51
CA ILE A 177 -23.75 7.27 -3.08
C ILE A 177 -23.36 8.33 -2.03
N ASN A 178 -23.79 8.16 -0.78
CA ASN A 178 -23.49 9.11 0.29
C ASN A 178 -22.20 8.76 1.05
N CYS A 179 -21.49 7.71 0.61
CA CYS A 179 -20.35 7.15 1.29
C CYS A 179 -19.11 7.10 0.38
N GLN A 180 -17.94 7.25 0.97
CA GLN A 180 -16.65 7.14 0.30
C GLN A 180 -15.74 6.16 1.04
N TRP A 181 -15.14 5.23 0.29
CA TRP A 181 -14.17 4.30 0.82
C TRP A 181 -12.79 4.96 0.91
N GLU A 182 -12.18 4.94 2.10
CA GLU A 182 -10.82 5.39 2.37
C GLU A 182 -9.88 4.17 2.32
N PRO A 183 -9.11 3.97 1.24
CA PRO A 183 -8.30 2.76 1.07
C PRO A 183 -7.17 2.64 2.09
N GLN A 184 -6.69 3.75 2.65
CA GLN A 184 -5.58 3.77 3.61
C GLN A 184 -6.01 3.31 5.00
N GLN A 185 -7.24 3.63 5.40
CA GLN A 185 -7.79 3.28 6.72
C GLN A 185 -8.71 2.05 6.68
N GLN A 186 -9.09 1.59 5.47
CA GLN A 186 -10.10 0.56 5.24
C GLN A 186 -11.45 0.90 5.89
N GLU A 187 -11.80 2.18 5.91
CA GLU A 187 -13.03 2.68 6.49
C GLU A 187 -13.92 3.35 5.43
N CYS A 188 -15.21 3.35 5.70
CA CYS A 188 -16.22 3.97 4.85
C CYS A 188 -16.77 5.21 5.54
N HIS A 189 -16.47 6.38 4.99
CA HIS A 189 -16.87 7.67 5.58
C HIS A 189 -18.06 8.25 4.84
N ALA A 190 -18.88 9.04 5.52
CA ALA A 190 -19.92 9.82 4.85
C ALA A 190 -19.31 11.04 4.17
N LEU A 191 -19.80 11.33 2.98
CA LEU A 191 -19.43 12.56 2.28
C LEU A 191 -19.98 13.78 3.03
N PRO A 192 -19.22 14.90 3.15
CA PRO A 192 -19.67 16.11 3.84
C PRO A 192 -20.96 16.69 3.22
N ALA A 193 -21.90 17.13 4.05
CA ALA A 193 -23.24 17.58 3.62
C ALA A 193 -23.31 18.86 2.75
N HIS A 194 -22.17 19.43 2.32
CA HIS A 194 -22.11 20.67 1.54
C HIS A 194 -21.16 20.58 0.33
N LEU A 195 -21.26 19.50 -0.46
CA LEU A 195 -20.50 19.37 -1.71
C LEU A 195 -20.89 20.41 -2.78
N CYS A 196 -22.05 21.06 -2.62
CA CYS A 196 -22.58 22.02 -3.58
C CYS A 196 -22.23 23.50 -3.27
N GLY A 197 -21.64 23.78 -2.11
CA GLY A 197 -21.41 25.14 -1.60
C GLY A 197 -22.67 25.79 -1.01
N GLU A 198 -22.54 27.00 -0.45
CA GLU A 198 -23.67 27.75 0.12
C GLU A 198 -24.68 28.15 -0.96
N ASP A 199 -25.97 28.14 -0.61
CA ASP A 199 -27.13 28.42 -1.49
C ASP A 199 -27.35 27.46 -2.67
N TRP A 200 -26.78 26.25 -2.64
CA TRP A 200 -27.04 25.19 -3.62
C TRP A 200 -27.60 23.94 -2.95
N SER A 201 -28.57 23.30 -3.61
CA SER A 201 -29.20 22.07 -3.13
C SER A 201 -28.70 20.87 -3.93
N GLN A 202 -28.20 19.85 -3.25
CA GLN A 202 -27.75 18.61 -3.88
C GLN A 202 -28.96 17.75 -4.25
N VAL A 203 -29.08 17.38 -5.52
CA VAL A 203 -30.15 16.51 -6.03
C VAL A 203 -29.56 15.47 -6.97
N GLY A 204 -29.33 14.26 -6.46
CA GLY A 204 -28.60 13.22 -7.20
C GLY A 204 -27.12 13.58 -7.33
N ASP A 205 -26.60 13.55 -8.57
CA ASP A 205 -25.20 13.83 -8.91
C ASP A 205 -24.93 15.30 -9.26
N VAL A 206 -25.91 16.18 -9.06
CA VAL A 206 -25.82 17.59 -9.42
C VAL A 206 -26.28 18.51 -8.29
N CYS A 207 -25.84 19.75 -8.38
CA CYS A 207 -26.23 20.84 -7.50
C CYS A 207 -27.18 21.76 -8.25
N LEU A 208 -28.37 22.00 -7.70
CA LEU A 208 -29.38 22.90 -8.25
C LEU A 208 -29.52 24.16 -7.41
N ARG A 209 -29.72 25.29 -8.09
CA ARG A 209 -30.01 26.58 -7.45
C ARG A 209 -31.08 27.33 -8.23
N LEU A 210 -32.11 27.77 -7.53
CA LEU A 210 -33.15 28.65 -8.07
C LEU A 210 -32.78 30.10 -7.76
N ASN A 211 -32.84 30.97 -8.77
CA ASN A 211 -32.75 32.42 -8.60
C ASN A 211 -34.06 33.05 -9.09
N ALA A 212 -34.49 34.13 -8.42
CA ALA A 212 -35.71 34.88 -8.71
C ALA A 212 -35.47 36.13 -9.60
N SER A 213 -34.24 36.34 -10.10
CA SER A 213 -33.93 37.48 -10.97
C SER A 213 -34.69 37.43 -12.30
N LYS A 214 -34.99 38.63 -12.85
CA LYS A 214 -35.75 38.79 -14.08
C LYS A 214 -34.82 39.09 -15.24
N GLU A 215 -34.51 38.08 -16.04
CA GLU A 215 -33.45 38.13 -17.05
C GLU A 215 -33.90 37.50 -18.37
N SER A 216 -33.19 37.82 -19.46
CA SER A 216 -33.29 37.09 -20.73
C SER A 216 -32.64 35.71 -20.62
N TYR A 217 -32.92 34.79 -21.56
CA TYR A 217 -32.35 33.45 -21.53
C TYR A 217 -30.81 33.49 -21.59
N ASP A 218 -30.25 34.28 -22.52
CA ASP A 218 -28.80 34.38 -22.69
C ASP A 218 -28.13 35.01 -21.45
N ASN A 219 -28.78 35.98 -20.79
CA ASN A 219 -28.31 36.55 -19.52
C ASN A 219 -28.38 35.53 -18.38
N ALA A 220 -29.47 34.75 -18.29
CA ALA A 220 -29.62 33.69 -17.29
C ALA A 220 -28.56 32.60 -17.47
N GLN A 221 -28.26 32.22 -18.71
CA GLN A 221 -27.18 31.30 -19.03
C GLN A 221 -25.81 31.86 -18.62
N HIS A 222 -25.53 33.14 -18.91
CA HIS A 222 -24.30 33.80 -18.47
C HIS A 222 -24.21 33.90 -16.94
N TYR A 223 -25.34 34.15 -16.26
CA TYR A 223 -25.41 34.18 -14.81
C TYR A 223 -25.05 32.81 -14.19
N CYS A 224 -25.61 31.71 -14.71
CA CYS A 224 -25.24 30.37 -14.23
C CYS A 224 -23.77 30.03 -14.52
N LYS A 225 -23.24 30.46 -15.68
CA LYS A 225 -21.81 30.32 -16.01
C LYS A 225 -20.89 31.05 -15.04
N ASN A 226 -21.27 32.25 -14.58
CA ASN A 226 -20.53 32.98 -13.55
C ASN A 226 -20.51 32.27 -12.20
N LEU A 227 -21.42 31.32 -11.95
CA LEU A 227 -21.46 30.50 -10.75
C LEU A 227 -20.85 29.09 -10.95
N GLU A 228 -20.01 28.93 -11.98
CA GLU A 228 -19.35 27.66 -12.34
C GLU A 228 -20.36 26.54 -12.70
N GLY A 229 -21.52 26.93 -13.23
CA GLY A 229 -22.58 26.01 -13.68
C GLY A 229 -23.11 26.35 -15.07
N SER A 230 -24.20 25.69 -15.44
CA SER A 230 -25.00 25.97 -16.64
C SER A 230 -26.47 26.18 -16.24
N ILE A 231 -27.27 26.62 -17.19
CA ILE A 231 -28.72 26.59 -17.01
C ILE A 231 -29.19 25.13 -16.98
N ALA A 232 -30.08 24.77 -16.06
CA ALA A 232 -30.34 23.39 -15.69
C ALA A 232 -31.01 22.54 -16.79
N SER A 233 -30.51 21.31 -16.97
CA SER A 233 -30.96 20.36 -17.98
C SER A 233 -32.02 19.36 -17.49
N LEU A 234 -32.44 19.43 -16.20
CA LEU A 234 -33.60 18.74 -15.59
C LEU A 234 -33.97 17.36 -16.20
N THR A 235 -32.98 16.49 -16.36
CA THR A 235 -33.10 15.21 -17.07
C THR A 235 -33.68 14.08 -16.21
N SER A 236 -33.76 14.25 -14.88
CA SER A 236 -34.26 13.22 -13.96
C SER A 236 -35.54 13.61 -13.21
N ALA A 237 -36.37 12.61 -12.89
CA ALA A 237 -37.62 12.80 -12.14
C ALA A 237 -37.40 13.47 -10.77
N ARG A 238 -36.30 13.13 -10.08
CA ARG A 238 -35.94 13.71 -8.77
C ARG A 238 -35.59 15.20 -8.86
N GLN A 239 -34.88 15.62 -9.90
CA GLN A 239 -34.56 17.03 -10.14
C GLN A 239 -35.84 17.83 -10.39
N VAL A 240 -36.76 17.30 -11.20
CA VAL A 240 -38.04 17.95 -11.48
C VAL A 240 -38.87 18.08 -10.21
N GLU A 241 -39.07 16.99 -9.46
CA GLU A 241 -39.82 16.99 -8.20
C GLU A 241 -39.29 18.03 -7.20
N PHE A 242 -37.96 18.06 -7.00
CA PHE A 242 -37.31 19.05 -6.13
C PHE A 242 -37.61 20.50 -6.54
N ILE A 243 -37.48 20.82 -7.83
CA ILE A 243 -37.74 22.18 -8.34
C ILE A 243 -39.21 22.55 -8.18
N LEU A 244 -40.13 21.62 -8.40
CA LEU A 244 -41.57 21.87 -8.24
C LEU A 244 -41.92 22.16 -6.77
N GLU A 245 -41.35 21.42 -5.82
CA GLU A 245 -41.50 21.68 -4.39
C GLU A 245 -40.95 23.06 -3.99
N GLU A 246 -39.77 23.42 -4.49
CA GLU A 246 -39.18 24.74 -4.24
C GLU A 246 -40.06 25.87 -4.80
N LEU A 247 -40.55 25.75 -6.03
CA LEU A 247 -41.46 26.73 -6.62
C LEU A 247 -42.76 26.88 -5.82
N GLN A 248 -43.28 25.78 -5.27
CA GLN A 248 -44.47 25.80 -4.42
C GLN A 248 -44.22 26.56 -3.11
N LYS A 249 -43.01 26.50 -2.53
CA LYS A 249 -42.63 27.32 -1.36
C LYS A 249 -42.66 28.81 -1.67
N TYR A 250 -42.21 29.22 -2.86
CA TYR A 250 -42.30 30.62 -3.30
C TYR A 250 -43.75 31.05 -3.57
N GLN A 251 -44.59 30.18 -4.12
CA GLN A 251 -46.02 30.45 -4.29
C GLN A 251 -46.73 30.67 -2.94
N LEU A 252 -46.39 29.88 -1.91
CA LEU A 252 -46.90 30.07 -0.54
C LEU A 252 -46.47 31.41 0.10
N GLN A 253 -45.42 32.05 -0.45
CA GLN A 253 -44.94 33.38 -0.08
C GLN A 253 -45.45 34.48 -1.03
N GLU A 254 -46.50 34.21 -1.80
CA GLU A 254 -47.09 35.11 -2.81
C GLU A 254 -46.14 35.53 -3.94
N ARG A 255 -45.07 34.78 -4.19
CA ARG A 255 -44.11 35.02 -5.29
C ARG A 255 -44.26 33.93 -6.36
N LYS A 256 -44.84 34.26 -7.51
CA LYS A 256 -44.97 33.33 -8.63
C LYS A 256 -43.74 33.41 -9.54
N LEU A 257 -42.86 32.42 -9.47
CA LEU A 257 -41.70 32.29 -10.35
C LEU A 257 -42.05 31.49 -11.60
N THR A 258 -41.47 31.89 -12.74
CA THR A 258 -41.59 31.22 -14.04
C THR A 258 -40.20 31.01 -14.65
N PRO A 259 -39.36 30.16 -14.04
CA PRO A 259 -37.94 30.19 -14.30
C PRO A 259 -37.56 29.67 -15.69
N TRP A 260 -36.50 30.24 -16.26
CA TRP A 260 -35.83 29.65 -17.42
C TRP A 260 -35.25 28.27 -17.08
N VAL A 261 -35.39 27.33 -18.02
CA VAL A 261 -34.76 26.00 -17.99
C VAL A 261 -33.87 25.85 -19.22
N GLY A 262 -32.87 24.97 -19.17
CA GLY A 262 -31.85 24.82 -20.23
C GLY A 262 -32.33 24.13 -21.51
N LEU A 263 -33.61 24.21 -21.84
CA LEU A 263 -34.20 23.56 -23.01
C LEU A 263 -34.32 24.57 -24.15
N ARG A 264 -33.62 24.29 -25.27
CA ARG A 264 -33.56 25.16 -26.45
C ARG A 264 -33.83 24.40 -27.74
N LYS A 265 -34.45 25.07 -28.71
CA LYS A 265 -34.70 24.55 -30.05
C LYS A 265 -33.39 24.58 -30.86
N ILE A 266 -32.86 23.40 -31.18
CA ILE A 266 -31.58 23.22 -31.91
C ILE A 266 -31.81 23.25 -33.43
N ASN A 267 -32.95 22.73 -33.91
CA ASN A 267 -33.36 22.77 -35.32
C ASN A 267 -34.89 22.94 -35.43
N VAL A 268 -35.42 23.13 -36.64
CA VAL A 268 -36.84 23.43 -36.95
C VAL A 268 -37.83 22.48 -36.24
N SER A 269 -37.43 21.24 -35.95
CA SER A 269 -38.26 20.22 -35.30
C SER A 269 -37.70 19.65 -33.98
N TYR A 270 -36.55 20.11 -33.49
CA TYR A 270 -35.83 19.43 -32.41
C TYR A 270 -35.46 20.35 -31.24
N TRP A 271 -35.89 19.96 -30.04
CA TRP A 271 -35.52 20.57 -28.77
C TRP A 271 -34.50 19.69 -28.05
N GLY A 272 -33.46 20.31 -27.51
CA GLY A 272 -32.46 19.63 -26.71
C GLY A 272 -32.06 20.46 -25.51
N TRP A 273 -31.55 19.77 -24.50
CA TRP A 273 -31.04 20.37 -23.29
C TRP A 273 -29.65 20.97 -23.52
N GLU A 274 -29.21 21.83 -22.61
CA GLU A 274 -27.91 22.50 -22.65
C GLU A 274 -26.74 21.50 -22.55
N ASP A 275 -26.94 20.34 -21.90
CA ASP A 275 -26.00 19.21 -21.88
C ASP A 275 -25.96 18.37 -23.18
N ALA A 276 -26.65 18.84 -24.23
CA ALA A 276 -26.86 18.19 -25.53
C ALA A 276 -27.70 16.91 -25.48
N SER A 277 -28.32 16.59 -24.35
CA SER A 277 -29.23 15.44 -24.25
C SER A 277 -30.54 15.69 -25.00
N PRO A 278 -31.12 14.64 -25.63
CA PRO A 278 -32.40 14.75 -26.32
C PRO A 278 -33.53 15.03 -25.32
N PHE A 279 -34.45 15.95 -25.68
CA PHE A 279 -35.71 16.07 -24.95
C PHE A 279 -36.61 14.86 -25.26
N THR A 280 -36.41 13.79 -24.52
CA THR A 280 -37.16 12.53 -24.64
C THR A 280 -37.63 12.10 -23.26
N ALA A 281 -38.92 11.77 -23.13
CA ALA A 281 -39.54 11.16 -21.95
C ALA A 281 -39.06 11.73 -20.59
N SER A 282 -39.02 13.05 -20.44
CA SER A 282 -38.85 13.71 -19.14
C SER A 282 -40.20 13.81 -18.41
N THR A 283 -40.18 13.97 -17.09
CA THR A 283 -41.38 14.28 -16.29
C THR A 283 -41.97 15.64 -16.61
N LEU A 284 -41.21 16.52 -17.28
CA LEU A 284 -41.68 17.80 -17.79
C LEU A 284 -42.41 17.61 -19.12
N GLN A 285 -43.56 18.26 -19.26
CA GLN A 285 -44.37 18.16 -20.47
C GLN A 285 -44.65 19.55 -21.06
N TRP A 286 -44.74 19.63 -22.39
CA TRP A 286 -45.27 20.82 -23.04
C TRP A 286 -46.74 21.00 -22.67
N LEU A 287 -47.14 22.23 -22.35
CA LEU A 287 -48.54 22.55 -22.15
C LEU A 287 -49.34 22.39 -23.46
N PRO A 288 -50.66 22.15 -23.39
CA PRO A 288 -51.49 22.02 -24.59
C PRO A 288 -51.31 23.23 -25.54
N GLY A 289 -50.95 22.96 -26.79
CA GLY A 289 -50.68 24.01 -27.80
C GLY A 289 -49.23 24.50 -27.86
N GLU A 290 -48.32 23.94 -27.06
CA GLU A 290 -46.87 24.18 -27.09
C GLU A 290 -46.11 22.92 -27.58
N PRO A 291 -44.88 23.05 -28.10
CA PRO A 291 -44.12 24.28 -28.31
C PRO A 291 -44.69 25.09 -29.47
N SER A 292 -45.02 26.35 -29.20
CA SER A 292 -45.46 27.31 -30.22
C SER A 292 -44.26 27.84 -31.02
N ASP A 293 -44.51 28.40 -32.21
CA ASP A 293 -43.49 29.13 -32.98
C ASP A 293 -43.15 30.51 -32.37
N SER A 294 -43.61 30.77 -31.14
CA SER A 294 -43.39 32.04 -30.46
C SER A 294 -41.97 32.18 -29.90
N GLY A 295 -41.12 31.14 -29.93
CA GLY A 295 -39.72 31.26 -29.51
C GLY A 295 -38.89 29.99 -29.55
N PHE A 296 -37.60 30.14 -29.24
CA PHE A 296 -36.59 29.07 -29.32
C PHE A 296 -36.08 28.59 -27.95
N CYS A 297 -36.58 29.17 -26.85
CA CYS A 297 -36.16 28.86 -25.47
C CYS A 297 -37.37 28.51 -24.61
N ALA A 298 -37.22 27.56 -23.68
CA ALA A 298 -38.31 27.08 -22.84
C ALA A 298 -38.20 27.57 -21.39
N TYR A 299 -39.34 27.78 -20.75
CA TYR A 299 -39.43 28.15 -19.34
C TYR A 299 -40.58 27.38 -18.66
N LEU A 300 -40.53 27.28 -17.34
CA LEU A 300 -41.53 26.56 -16.55
C LEU A 300 -42.65 27.52 -16.13
N GLU A 301 -43.89 27.24 -16.52
CA GLU A 301 -45.04 28.14 -16.30
C GLU A 301 -45.95 27.66 -15.17
N ARG A 302 -46.17 26.34 -15.06
CA ARG A 302 -47.06 25.73 -14.06
C ARG A 302 -46.34 24.64 -13.29
N ALA A 303 -46.07 24.90 -12.02
CA ALA A 303 -45.41 23.96 -11.14
C ALA A 303 -46.30 22.73 -10.85
N GLU A 304 -47.61 22.91 -10.79
CA GLU A 304 -48.57 21.87 -10.40
C GLU A 304 -48.71 20.75 -11.46
N VAL A 305 -48.38 21.07 -12.72
CA VAL A 305 -48.47 20.13 -13.85
C VAL A 305 -47.14 19.95 -14.58
N ALA A 306 -46.03 20.39 -13.98
CA ALA A 306 -44.69 20.29 -14.59
C ALA A 306 -44.63 20.83 -16.04
N GLY A 307 -45.34 21.94 -16.29
CA GLY A 307 -45.69 22.41 -17.63
C GLY A 307 -44.71 23.43 -18.23
N LEU A 308 -44.23 23.15 -19.44
CA LEU A 308 -43.32 23.99 -20.22
C LEU A 308 -44.04 24.83 -21.29
N LYS A 309 -43.51 26.03 -21.57
CA LYS A 309 -43.88 26.89 -22.70
C LYS A 309 -42.65 27.42 -23.43
N ALA A 310 -42.80 27.70 -24.73
CA ALA A 310 -41.77 28.37 -25.52
C ALA A 310 -41.92 29.90 -25.45
N LYS A 311 -40.80 30.62 -25.50
CA LYS A 311 -40.75 32.10 -25.53
C LYS A 311 -39.47 32.56 -26.26
N PRO A 312 -39.40 33.76 -26.88
CA PRO A 312 -38.17 34.23 -27.50
C PRO A 312 -37.05 34.30 -26.45
N CYS A 313 -35.85 33.84 -26.82
CA CYS A 313 -34.70 33.84 -25.90
C CYS A 313 -34.32 35.26 -25.43
N THR A 314 -34.72 36.28 -26.18
CA THR A 314 -34.54 37.70 -25.88
C THR A 314 -35.59 38.29 -24.93
N ALA A 315 -36.68 37.57 -24.65
CA ALA A 315 -37.69 38.02 -23.70
C ALA A 315 -37.23 37.73 -22.25
N ASN A 316 -37.84 38.39 -21.27
CA ASN A 316 -37.51 38.17 -19.86
C ASN A 316 -38.54 37.24 -19.18
N THR A 317 -38.08 36.39 -18.27
CA THR A 317 -38.93 35.59 -17.37
C THR A 317 -38.52 35.80 -15.91
N GLU A 318 -39.37 35.37 -14.98
CA GLU A 318 -39.15 35.60 -13.54
C GLU A 318 -38.50 34.36 -12.93
N GLY A 319 -37.17 34.41 -12.89
CA GLY A 319 -36.31 33.40 -12.32
C GLY A 319 -35.56 32.56 -13.35
N LEU A 320 -34.61 31.79 -12.85
CA LEU A 320 -33.79 30.86 -13.62
C LEU A 320 -33.29 29.74 -12.70
N ILE A 321 -33.04 28.56 -13.28
CA ILE A 321 -32.50 27.42 -12.55
C ILE A 321 -31.10 27.15 -13.06
N CYS A 322 -30.12 27.24 -12.15
CA CYS A 322 -28.74 26.85 -12.43
C CYS A 322 -28.48 25.43 -11.95
N GLU A 323 -27.61 24.74 -12.69
CA GLU A 323 -27.11 23.41 -12.40
C GLU A 323 -25.60 23.44 -12.46
N LYS A 324 -24.92 22.79 -11.52
CA LYS A 324 -23.49 22.50 -11.63
C LYS A 324 -23.21 21.09 -11.14
N PRO A 325 -22.18 20.41 -11.67
CA PRO A 325 -21.77 19.13 -11.11
C PRO A 325 -21.31 19.31 -9.67
N ILE A 326 -21.49 18.27 -8.87
CA ILE A 326 -20.89 18.19 -7.54
C ILE A 326 -19.37 18.38 -7.67
N VAL A 327 -18.82 19.43 -7.03
CA VAL A 327 -17.36 19.65 -7.02
C VAL A 327 -16.75 18.62 -6.06
N SER A 328 -16.40 17.46 -6.60
CA SER A 328 -15.55 16.51 -5.88
C SER A 328 -14.09 16.89 -6.13
N PRO A 329 -13.31 17.26 -5.11
CA PRO A 329 -11.86 17.33 -5.23
C PRO A 329 -11.31 15.89 -5.20
N ASN A 330 -11.63 15.09 -6.23
CA ASN A 330 -10.85 13.92 -6.65
C ASN A 330 -11.52 13.20 -7.83
N LEU A 331 -10.91 13.36 -9.01
CA LEU A 331 -10.91 12.34 -10.05
C LEU A 331 -10.24 11.07 -9.51
N SER A 332 -10.98 10.26 -8.76
CA SER A 332 -10.70 8.83 -8.55
C SER A 332 -11.81 8.18 -7.73
N VAL A 333 -12.97 7.97 -8.35
CA VAL A 333 -13.68 6.70 -8.10
C VAL A 333 -12.79 5.61 -8.71
N ARG A 334 -11.73 5.21 -7.99
CA ARG A 334 -11.03 3.97 -8.31
C ARG A 334 -12.06 2.88 -8.05
N PRO A 335 -12.46 2.08 -9.05
CA PRO A 335 -13.33 0.95 -8.78
C PRO A 335 -12.68 0.08 -7.72
N CYS A 336 -13.48 -0.38 -6.75
CA CYS A 336 -13.02 -1.38 -5.79
C CYS A 336 -12.33 -2.51 -6.56
N LYS A 337 -11.12 -2.87 -6.13
CA LYS A 337 -10.36 -3.92 -6.81
C LYS A 337 -11.18 -5.21 -6.85
N MET A 338 -11.17 -5.89 -8.00
CA MET A 338 -11.85 -7.17 -8.15
C MET A 338 -11.20 -8.23 -7.22
N PRO A 339 -11.98 -8.86 -6.31
CA PRO A 339 -11.47 -9.88 -5.40
C PRO A 339 -10.77 -11.03 -6.11
N CYS A 340 -9.71 -11.57 -5.51
CA CYS A 340 -8.95 -12.68 -6.08
C CYS A 340 -9.84 -13.88 -6.45
N ALA A 341 -10.84 -14.20 -5.63
CA ALA A 341 -11.76 -15.33 -5.86
C ALA A 341 -12.56 -15.26 -7.19
N LEU A 342 -12.74 -14.05 -7.76
CA LEU A 342 -13.43 -13.87 -9.04
C LEU A 342 -12.50 -13.99 -10.25
N ARG A 343 -11.18 -14.07 -10.02
CA ARG A 343 -10.18 -14.26 -11.06
C ARG A 343 -10.05 -15.75 -11.36
N THR A 344 -10.55 -16.19 -12.51
CA THR A 344 -10.67 -17.61 -12.87
C THR A 344 -9.49 -18.18 -13.66
N THR A 345 -8.50 -17.35 -14.01
CA THR A 345 -7.32 -17.76 -14.77
C THR A 345 -6.05 -17.29 -14.07
N CYS A 346 -4.94 -18.03 -14.25
CA CYS A 346 -3.65 -17.69 -13.66
C CYS A 346 -3.23 -16.27 -14.03
N ALA A 347 -3.22 -15.94 -15.33
CA ALA A 347 -2.77 -14.64 -15.81
C ALA A 347 -3.60 -13.48 -15.24
N ASN A 348 -4.91 -13.67 -15.05
CA ASN A 348 -5.75 -12.65 -14.42
C ASN A 348 -5.47 -12.58 -12.91
N CYS A 349 -5.28 -13.73 -12.26
CA CYS A 349 -4.92 -13.84 -10.85
C CYS A 349 -3.62 -13.10 -10.53
N THR A 350 -2.54 -13.37 -11.27
CA THR A 350 -1.18 -12.87 -11.01
C THR A 350 -0.86 -11.53 -11.68
N SER A 351 -1.84 -10.92 -12.37
CA SER A 351 -1.69 -9.63 -13.06
C SER A 351 -1.22 -8.48 -12.16
N GLN A 352 -1.42 -8.59 -10.84
CA GLN A 352 -0.97 -7.63 -9.83
C GLN A 352 -0.09 -8.37 -8.83
N ALA A 353 1.21 -8.06 -8.85
CA ALA A 353 2.20 -8.76 -8.03
C ALA A 353 1.87 -8.64 -6.53
N MET A 354 1.88 -9.79 -5.84
CA MET A 354 1.73 -9.98 -4.39
C MET A 354 0.32 -9.80 -3.77
N GLU A 355 -0.70 -9.46 -4.56
CA GLU A 355 -2.08 -9.29 -4.05
C GLU A 355 -2.88 -10.60 -4.06
N CYS A 356 -2.74 -11.38 -5.13
CA CYS A 356 -3.40 -12.67 -5.28
C CYS A 356 -2.40 -13.77 -5.59
N MET A 357 -2.76 -15.00 -5.24
CA MET A 357 -1.98 -16.21 -5.48
C MET A 357 -2.81 -17.22 -6.23
N TRP A 358 -2.26 -17.74 -7.33
CA TRP A 358 -2.92 -18.74 -8.15
C TRP A 358 -2.50 -20.14 -7.72
N CYS A 359 -3.48 -20.97 -7.38
CA CYS A 359 -3.26 -22.37 -7.09
C CYS A 359 -3.49 -23.22 -8.34
N SER A 360 -2.41 -23.72 -8.94
CA SER A 360 -2.48 -24.47 -10.21
C SER A 360 -3.17 -25.83 -10.09
N SER A 361 -3.05 -26.50 -8.94
CA SER A 361 -3.65 -27.80 -8.65
C SER A 361 -5.17 -27.72 -8.47
N THR A 362 -5.67 -26.68 -7.79
CA THR A 362 -7.11 -26.49 -7.53
C THR A 362 -7.81 -25.55 -8.51
N LYS A 363 -7.05 -24.88 -9.40
CA LYS A 363 -7.53 -23.85 -10.35
C LYS A 363 -8.29 -22.72 -9.65
N ARG A 364 -7.78 -22.27 -8.50
CA ARG A 364 -8.38 -21.20 -7.69
C ARG A 364 -7.39 -20.06 -7.49
N CYS A 365 -7.90 -18.83 -7.56
CA CYS A 365 -7.16 -17.63 -7.19
C CYS A 365 -7.57 -17.21 -5.78
N VAL A 366 -6.59 -16.98 -4.91
CA VAL A 366 -6.80 -16.72 -3.49
C VAL A 366 -6.02 -15.48 -3.08
N ASP A 367 -6.57 -14.69 -2.15
CA ASP A 367 -5.84 -13.55 -1.58
C ASP A 367 -4.59 -14.03 -0.83
N SER A 368 -3.47 -13.33 -0.98
CA SER A 368 -2.20 -13.73 -0.38
C SER A 368 -2.27 -13.82 1.15
N ASN A 369 -3.07 -12.95 1.79
CA ASN A 369 -3.30 -12.96 3.24
C ASN A 369 -4.31 -14.03 3.68
N ALA A 370 -5.09 -14.58 2.76
CA ALA A 370 -6.10 -15.60 3.04
C ALA A 370 -5.60 -17.03 2.74
N TYR A 371 -4.35 -17.22 2.31
CA TYR A 371 -3.83 -18.52 1.90
C TYR A 371 -3.87 -19.57 3.00
N VAL A 372 -3.33 -19.25 4.18
CA VAL A 372 -3.28 -20.16 5.33
C VAL A 372 -4.69 -20.61 5.74
N ILE A 373 -5.67 -19.72 5.58
CA ILE A 373 -7.07 -19.95 5.93
C ILE A 373 -7.80 -20.73 4.82
N SER A 374 -7.45 -20.50 3.56
CA SER A 374 -8.10 -21.14 2.40
C SER A 374 -7.60 -22.56 2.14
N PHE A 375 -6.38 -22.87 2.58
CA PHE A 375 -5.77 -24.20 2.44
C PHE A 375 -5.20 -24.70 3.79
N PRO A 376 -6.05 -24.89 4.81
CA PRO A 376 -5.62 -25.24 6.17
C PRO A 376 -4.90 -26.59 6.27
N TYR A 377 -5.03 -27.43 5.24
CA TYR A 377 -4.40 -28.75 5.15
C TYR A 377 -3.44 -28.89 3.96
N GLY A 378 -2.95 -27.78 3.38
CA GLY A 378 -1.98 -27.84 2.28
C GLY A 378 -2.55 -28.39 0.96
N GLN A 379 -3.85 -28.25 0.74
CA GLN A 379 -4.53 -28.73 -0.48
C GLN A 379 -4.05 -28.04 -1.76
N CYS A 380 -3.38 -26.89 -1.61
CA CYS A 380 -2.66 -26.24 -2.69
C CYS A 380 -1.17 -26.63 -2.66
N LEU A 381 -0.80 -27.59 -3.52
CA LEU A 381 0.57 -28.11 -3.63
C LEU A 381 1.61 -27.04 -4.05
N GLU A 382 1.20 -26.04 -4.83
CA GLU A 382 2.07 -24.95 -5.29
C GLU A 382 1.24 -23.72 -5.67
N TRP A 383 1.75 -22.53 -5.38
CA TRP A 383 1.10 -21.25 -5.66
C TRP A 383 1.99 -20.31 -6.47
N GLN A 384 1.40 -19.62 -7.44
CA GLN A 384 2.07 -18.68 -8.33
C GLN A 384 1.60 -17.26 -8.04
N THR A 385 2.53 -16.31 -7.90
CA THR A 385 2.25 -14.87 -7.64
C THR A 385 2.58 -13.97 -8.82
N GLY A 386 3.10 -14.54 -9.91
CA GLY A 386 3.56 -13.81 -11.09
C GLY A 386 3.52 -14.68 -12.33
N ASP A 387 4.63 -15.39 -12.59
CA ASP A 387 4.86 -16.04 -13.88
C ASP A 387 3.96 -17.27 -14.07
N CYS A 388 2.98 -17.13 -14.96
CA CYS A 388 2.06 -18.19 -15.34
C CYS A 388 2.66 -19.01 -16.48
N GLY A 389 3.82 -19.62 -16.21
CA GLY A 389 4.42 -20.58 -17.13
C GLY A 389 3.47 -21.76 -17.34
N ALA A 390 3.13 -22.06 -18.58
CA ALA A 390 2.70 -23.42 -18.91
C ALA A 390 3.90 -24.31 -18.57
N GLN A 391 3.75 -25.13 -17.51
CA GLN A 391 4.72 -26.11 -17.04
C GLN A 391 5.17 -26.99 -18.21
N ASN A 392 6.26 -26.63 -18.88
CA ASN A 392 6.84 -27.40 -19.98
C ASN A 392 8.14 -28.02 -19.48
N CYS A 393 8.02 -29.26 -19.00
CA CYS A 393 9.14 -30.03 -18.47
C CYS A 393 10.35 -30.02 -19.43
N SER A 394 10.10 -30.05 -20.74
CA SER A 394 11.12 -30.05 -21.79
C SER A 394 12.07 -28.83 -21.77
N GLY A 395 11.71 -27.75 -21.08
CA GLY A 395 12.57 -26.56 -20.93
C GLY A 395 13.71 -26.74 -19.93
N HIS A 396 13.61 -27.72 -19.03
CA HIS A 396 14.59 -27.94 -17.96
C HIS A 396 15.70 -28.90 -18.41
N ARG A 397 16.95 -28.43 -18.34
CA ARG A 397 18.13 -29.15 -18.83
C ARG A 397 18.87 -29.93 -17.76
N THR A 398 18.59 -29.71 -16.48
CA THR A 398 19.22 -30.46 -15.39
C THR A 398 18.17 -31.21 -14.59
N CYS A 399 18.55 -32.35 -14.00
CA CYS A 399 17.63 -33.11 -13.18
C CYS A 399 17.09 -32.29 -12.00
N GLY A 400 17.95 -31.51 -11.33
CA GLY A 400 17.51 -30.66 -10.20
C GLY A 400 16.39 -29.69 -10.60
N GLN A 401 16.58 -28.93 -11.69
CA GLN A 401 15.54 -28.03 -12.21
C GLN A 401 14.28 -28.77 -12.64
N CYS A 402 14.41 -30.00 -13.14
CA CYS A 402 13.29 -30.82 -13.54
C CYS A 402 12.44 -31.25 -12.34
N LEU A 403 13.09 -31.74 -11.27
CA LEU A 403 12.39 -32.27 -10.09
C LEU A 403 11.86 -31.19 -9.15
N GLU A 404 12.30 -29.94 -9.30
CA GLU A 404 11.65 -28.78 -8.67
C GLU A 404 10.21 -28.59 -9.17
N GLN A 405 9.88 -29.10 -10.37
CA GLN A 405 8.54 -29.01 -10.93
C GLN A 405 7.70 -30.24 -10.55
N PRO A 406 6.53 -30.07 -9.89
CA PRO A 406 5.75 -31.19 -9.36
C PRO A 406 5.13 -32.09 -10.43
N ASP A 407 5.00 -31.61 -11.67
CA ASP A 407 4.43 -32.35 -12.81
C ASP A 407 5.51 -32.95 -13.73
N CYS A 408 6.79 -32.87 -13.37
CA CYS A 408 7.91 -33.29 -14.20
C CYS A 408 8.75 -34.39 -13.53
N GLY A 409 9.40 -35.21 -14.35
CA GLY A 409 10.43 -36.15 -13.91
C GLY A 409 11.54 -36.28 -14.94
N TRP A 410 12.70 -36.73 -14.45
CA TRP A 410 13.92 -36.85 -15.22
C TRP A 410 14.10 -38.28 -15.73
N CYS A 411 14.15 -38.43 -17.05
CA CYS A 411 14.50 -39.68 -17.71
C CYS A 411 16.00 -39.70 -18.04
N GLY A 412 16.79 -40.37 -17.21
CA GLY A 412 18.23 -40.57 -17.42
C GLY A 412 18.50 -41.55 -18.56
N ASP A 413 19.48 -41.22 -19.40
CA ASP A 413 19.92 -42.08 -20.49
C ASP A 413 20.87 -43.20 -20.00
N PRO A 414 21.10 -44.25 -20.78
CA PRO A 414 21.91 -45.40 -20.35
C PRO A 414 23.43 -45.15 -20.40
N THR A 415 23.89 -43.90 -20.62
CA THR A 415 25.32 -43.63 -20.89
C THR A 415 26.17 -43.51 -19.63
N ASP A 416 25.55 -43.47 -18.44
CA ASP A 416 26.21 -43.24 -17.15
C ASP A 416 27.08 -41.97 -17.12
N THR A 417 26.62 -40.95 -17.85
CA THR A 417 27.22 -39.61 -17.88
C THR A 417 26.35 -38.56 -17.18
N GLY A 418 25.19 -38.96 -16.68
CA GLY A 418 24.19 -38.08 -16.09
C GLY A 418 23.34 -37.29 -17.12
N GLN A 419 23.39 -37.65 -18.40
CA GLN A 419 22.49 -37.10 -19.42
C GLN A 419 21.06 -37.63 -19.27
N GLY A 420 20.09 -36.85 -19.73
CA GLY A 420 18.69 -37.24 -19.67
C GLY A 420 17.73 -36.20 -20.25
N GLN A 421 16.45 -36.46 -20.11
CA GLN A 421 15.37 -35.59 -20.58
C GLN A 421 14.38 -35.33 -19.46
N CYS A 422 14.03 -34.05 -19.26
CA CYS A 422 12.93 -33.68 -18.38
C CYS A 422 11.59 -33.80 -19.12
N ILE A 423 10.70 -34.64 -18.62
CA ILE A 423 9.42 -34.96 -19.27
C ILE A 423 8.28 -34.93 -18.23
N GLU A 424 7.07 -34.67 -18.71
CA GLU A 424 5.88 -34.68 -17.85
C GLU A 424 5.66 -36.08 -17.26
N GLY A 425 5.39 -36.15 -15.96
CA GLY A 425 5.31 -37.44 -15.29
C GLY A 425 4.93 -37.37 -13.83
N SER A 426 4.84 -38.55 -13.22
CA SER A 426 4.61 -38.74 -11.79
C SER A 426 5.61 -39.73 -11.21
N TYR A 427 5.51 -40.03 -9.92
CA TYR A 427 6.29 -41.10 -9.28
C TYR A 427 6.14 -42.46 -9.96
N ARG A 428 5.08 -42.67 -10.76
CA ARG A 428 4.85 -43.90 -11.51
C ARG A 428 5.60 -43.98 -12.85
N GLY A 429 6.07 -42.86 -13.38
CA GLY A 429 6.67 -42.79 -14.70
C GLY A 429 6.18 -41.60 -15.53
N PRO A 430 6.62 -41.50 -16.80
CA PRO A 430 6.19 -40.46 -17.72
C PRO A 430 4.69 -40.52 -17.97
N MET A 431 4.04 -39.35 -18.04
CA MET A 431 2.61 -39.24 -18.26
C MET A 431 2.35 -38.43 -19.53
N ARG A 432 1.34 -38.84 -20.29
CA ARG A 432 0.89 -38.12 -21.48
C ARG A 432 -0.59 -37.78 -21.37
N SER A 433 -0.96 -36.58 -21.80
CA SER A 433 -2.37 -36.25 -22.00
C SER A 433 -2.88 -36.82 -23.32
N LEU A 434 -4.04 -37.47 -23.29
CA LEU A 434 -4.66 -38.05 -24.49
C LEU A 434 -5.36 -36.98 -25.36
N SER A 435 -5.69 -35.81 -24.81
CA SER A 435 -6.24 -34.67 -25.58
C SER A 435 -6.12 -33.33 -24.83
N ARG A 436 -6.26 -32.20 -25.54
CA ARG A 436 -6.28 -30.84 -24.94
C ARG A 436 -7.52 -30.55 -24.08
N GLN A 437 -8.53 -31.44 -24.09
CA GLN A 437 -9.85 -31.21 -23.46
C GLN A 437 -10.18 -32.25 -22.37
N SER A 438 -9.49 -33.41 -22.33
CA SER A 438 -9.67 -34.44 -21.30
C SER A 438 -8.71 -34.24 -20.13
N ARG A 439 -9.22 -34.34 -18.90
CA ARG A 439 -8.41 -34.32 -17.65
C ARG A 439 -7.70 -35.64 -17.35
N GLU A 440 -7.77 -36.62 -18.25
CA GLU A 440 -7.28 -37.97 -18.05
C GLU A 440 -5.82 -38.08 -18.52
N ARG A 441 -4.90 -38.29 -17.56
CA ARG A 441 -3.47 -38.50 -17.80
C ARG A 441 -3.17 -40.00 -17.77
N VAL A 442 -2.49 -40.51 -18.80
CA VAL A 442 -2.13 -41.94 -18.93
C VAL A 442 -0.62 -42.12 -18.90
N LEU A 443 -0.16 -43.24 -18.36
CA LEU A 443 1.25 -43.60 -18.29
C LEU A 443 1.80 -43.92 -19.70
N ASP A 444 2.89 -43.26 -20.09
CA ASP A 444 3.58 -43.52 -21.36
C ASP A 444 4.96 -44.12 -21.09
N THR A 445 5.01 -45.45 -20.94
CA THR A 445 6.24 -46.20 -20.70
C THR A 445 7.17 -46.29 -21.92
N SER A 446 6.73 -45.80 -23.09
CA SER A 446 7.54 -45.88 -24.32
C SER A 446 8.67 -44.84 -24.36
N VAL A 447 8.50 -43.70 -23.67
CA VAL A 447 9.44 -42.57 -23.66
C VAL A 447 10.64 -42.86 -22.75
N CYS A 448 10.40 -43.40 -21.55
CA CYS A 448 11.43 -43.75 -20.58
C CYS A 448 11.35 -45.24 -20.22
N SER A 449 11.79 -46.09 -21.14
CA SER A 449 11.64 -47.54 -20.99
C SER A 449 12.83 -48.15 -20.24
N ARG A 450 12.54 -48.75 -19.09
CA ARG A 450 13.53 -49.47 -18.27
C ARG A 450 14.13 -50.67 -19.02
N GLU A 451 13.39 -51.28 -19.95
CA GLU A 451 13.89 -52.39 -20.79
C GLU A 451 15.01 -51.94 -21.73
N LYS A 452 15.03 -50.67 -22.10
CA LYS A 452 16.07 -50.04 -22.93
C LYS A 452 17.21 -49.42 -22.12
N GLY A 453 17.22 -49.62 -20.79
CA GLY A 453 18.25 -49.11 -19.89
C GLY A 453 18.08 -47.66 -19.44
N PHE A 454 16.93 -47.03 -19.71
CA PHE A 454 16.62 -45.69 -19.19
C PHE A 454 16.17 -45.77 -17.73
N ASP A 455 16.49 -44.75 -16.95
CA ASP A 455 16.13 -44.64 -15.54
C ASP A 455 15.21 -43.45 -15.26
N TRP A 456 14.13 -43.68 -14.52
CA TRP A 456 13.12 -42.66 -14.23
C TRP A 456 13.29 -42.13 -12.81
N ALA A 457 13.62 -40.86 -12.69
CA ALA A 457 13.73 -40.15 -11.43
C ALA A 457 12.61 -39.11 -11.29
N TYR A 458 11.93 -39.10 -10.13
CA TYR A 458 10.84 -38.16 -9.84
C TYR A 458 10.95 -37.50 -8.46
N ILE A 459 11.59 -38.18 -7.49
CA ILE A 459 11.74 -37.67 -6.11
C ILE A 459 13.18 -37.22 -5.86
N THR A 460 14.15 -38.02 -6.31
CA THR A 460 15.58 -37.77 -6.12
C THR A 460 16.30 -37.98 -7.43
N CYS A 461 17.21 -37.08 -7.76
CA CYS A 461 18.03 -37.21 -8.95
C CYS A 461 18.94 -38.44 -8.90
N PRO A 462 19.27 -39.04 -10.06
CA PRO A 462 20.29 -40.08 -10.14
C PRO A 462 21.62 -39.59 -9.57
N ALA A 463 22.38 -40.48 -8.94
CA ALA A 463 23.65 -40.13 -8.31
C ALA A 463 24.70 -39.64 -9.33
N CYS A 464 24.65 -40.15 -10.56
CA CYS A 464 25.49 -39.70 -11.66
C CYS A 464 24.92 -38.45 -12.34
N GLN A 465 25.65 -37.34 -12.32
CA GLN A 465 25.23 -36.04 -12.86
C GLN A 465 26.40 -35.30 -13.58
N CYS A 466 27.19 -35.98 -14.41
CA CYS A 466 28.36 -35.36 -15.08
C CYS A 466 28.02 -34.54 -16.33
N ASN A 467 26.75 -34.18 -16.53
CA ASN A 467 26.25 -33.39 -17.65
C ASN A 467 26.66 -33.93 -19.04
N GLY A 468 26.99 -35.22 -19.18
CA GLY A 468 27.45 -35.76 -20.47
C GLY A 468 28.93 -35.58 -20.78
N HIS A 469 29.70 -35.01 -19.87
CA HIS A 469 31.10 -34.64 -20.14
C HIS A 469 32.12 -35.50 -19.38
N SER A 470 31.65 -36.41 -18.54
CA SER A 470 32.44 -37.49 -17.94
C SER A 470 31.55 -38.68 -17.66
N THR A 471 32.14 -39.87 -17.57
CA THR A 471 31.48 -41.09 -17.07
C THR A 471 31.69 -41.19 -15.57
N CYS A 472 30.65 -41.52 -14.81
CA CYS A 472 30.75 -41.56 -13.36
C CYS A 472 31.66 -42.70 -12.86
N VAL A 473 32.58 -42.36 -11.97
CA VAL A 473 33.36 -43.33 -11.19
C VAL A 473 32.64 -43.56 -9.87
N ASN A 474 32.57 -44.82 -9.43
CA ASN A 474 31.84 -45.22 -8.22
C ASN A 474 30.35 -44.76 -8.18
N GLY A 475 29.74 -44.55 -9.35
CA GLY A 475 28.32 -44.22 -9.50
C GLY A 475 27.93 -42.75 -9.25
N SER A 476 28.85 -41.86 -8.88
CA SER A 476 28.52 -40.44 -8.60
C SER A 476 29.63 -39.41 -8.87
N VAL A 477 30.89 -39.84 -9.00
CA VAL A 477 32.03 -38.92 -9.11
C VAL A 477 32.39 -38.68 -10.57
N CYS A 478 32.45 -37.42 -10.98
CA CYS A 478 32.89 -37.02 -12.32
C CYS A 478 34.39 -36.75 -12.33
N GLU A 479 35.18 -37.68 -12.90
CA GLU A 479 36.62 -37.48 -13.07
C GLU A 479 36.95 -37.04 -14.50
N GLN A 480 37.98 -36.21 -14.68
CA GLN A 480 38.49 -35.82 -16.01
C GLN A 480 37.42 -35.27 -16.98
N CYS A 481 36.79 -34.15 -16.63
CA CYS A 481 35.82 -33.48 -17.50
C CYS A 481 36.36 -33.26 -18.92
N LYS A 482 35.63 -33.76 -19.91
CA LYS A 482 35.96 -33.65 -21.34
C LYS A 482 35.27 -32.42 -21.95
N ASN A 483 35.45 -32.20 -23.26
CA ASN A 483 34.73 -31.17 -24.02
C ASN A 483 34.89 -29.73 -23.50
N LEU A 484 36.07 -29.43 -22.93
CA LEU A 484 36.43 -28.09 -22.42
C LEU A 484 35.57 -27.65 -21.21
N THR A 485 35.15 -28.60 -20.39
CA THR A 485 34.33 -28.37 -19.20
C THR A 485 35.11 -28.60 -17.90
N ALA A 486 34.58 -28.07 -16.80
CA ALA A 486 35.16 -28.11 -15.46
C ALA A 486 34.07 -28.06 -14.39
N GLY A 487 34.48 -28.32 -13.14
CA GLY A 487 33.59 -28.40 -11.98
C GLY A 487 33.34 -29.84 -11.54
N LEU A 488 32.74 -30.00 -10.36
CA LEU A 488 32.45 -31.31 -9.75
C LEU A 488 31.52 -32.19 -10.58
N HIS A 489 30.72 -31.58 -11.44
CA HIS A 489 29.72 -32.21 -12.31
C HIS A 489 29.94 -31.84 -13.79
N CYS A 490 31.13 -31.33 -14.13
CA CYS A 490 31.44 -30.81 -15.46
C CYS A 490 30.44 -29.75 -15.97
N GLN A 491 29.90 -28.95 -15.05
CA GLN A 491 28.80 -28.01 -15.28
C GLN A 491 29.23 -26.61 -15.71
N PHE A 492 30.54 -26.33 -15.77
CA PHE A 492 31.09 -25.04 -16.18
C PHE A 492 32.03 -25.22 -17.36
N CYS A 493 32.18 -24.20 -18.19
CA CYS A 493 33.25 -24.16 -19.18
C CYS A 493 34.60 -23.87 -18.50
N LEU A 494 35.69 -24.42 -19.04
CA LEU A 494 37.05 -24.08 -18.59
C LEU A 494 37.33 -22.56 -18.73
N PRO A 495 38.22 -21.97 -17.92
CA PRO A 495 38.64 -20.59 -18.09
C PRO A 495 39.12 -20.31 -19.52
N GLY A 496 38.63 -19.24 -20.14
CA GLY A 496 38.88 -18.94 -21.55
C GLY A 496 37.88 -19.56 -22.53
N TYR A 497 36.85 -20.24 -22.02
CA TYR A 497 35.73 -20.78 -22.78
C TYR A 497 34.39 -20.37 -22.18
N TYR A 498 33.35 -20.30 -23.01
CA TYR A 498 32.00 -19.94 -22.59
C TYR A 498 30.91 -20.78 -23.28
N GLY A 499 29.74 -20.84 -22.66
CA GLY A 499 28.58 -21.57 -23.15
C GLY A 499 27.77 -22.17 -22.00
N ASP A 500 26.82 -23.02 -22.37
CA ASP A 500 26.05 -23.83 -21.43
C ASP A 500 26.43 -25.31 -21.66
N PRO A 501 27.25 -25.91 -20.77
CA PRO A 501 27.66 -27.32 -20.87
C PRO A 501 26.64 -28.28 -20.23
N THR A 502 25.49 -27.81 -19.74
CA THR A 502 24.53 -28.71 -19.11
C THR A 502 23.99 -29.74 -20.10
N ASN A 503 23.84 -30.99 -19.65
CA ASN A 503 23.21 -32.09 -20.38
C ASN A 503 23.68 -32.27 -21.84
N GLY A 504 25.00 -32.34 -22.06
CA GLY A 504 25.61 -32.52 -23.38
C GLY A 504 25.81 -31.23 -24.16
N GLY A 505 25.73 -30.09 -23.48
CA GLY A 505 26.00 -28.78 -24.03
C GLY A 505 27.43 -28.61 -24.58
N LYS A 506 27.75 -27.42 -25.07
CA LYS A 506 29.05 -27.15 -25.72
C LYS A 506 29.67 -25.85 -25.24
N CYS A 507 30.97 -25.89 -24.96
CA CYS A 507 31.79 -24.73 -24.68
C CYS A 507 32.54 -24.26 -25.93
N GLN A 508 32.66 -22.94 -26.09
CA GLN A 508 33.35 -22.27 -27.20
C GLN A 508 34.45 -21.37 -26.67
N ALA A 509 35.54 -21.22 -27.41
CA ALA A 509 36.64 -20.35 -27.00
C ALA A 509 36.23 -18.88 -27.01
N CYS A 510 36.67 -18.11 -26.01
CA CYS A 510 36.49 -16.66 -25.97
C CYS A 510 37.17 -16.01 -27.19
N ARG A 511 36.50 -15.05 -27.84
CA ARG A 511 37.04 -14.30 -28.98
C ARG A 511 37.16 -12.82 -28.64
N CYS A 512 38.28 -12.44 -28.02
CA CYS A 512 38.49 -11.10 -27.45
C CYS A 512 39.51 -10.23 -28.20
N ASN A 513 39.76 -10.51 -29.48
CA ASN A 513 40.64 -9.72 -30.35
C ASN A 513 42.05 -9.42 -29.77
N ASN A 514 42.64 -10.35 -29.03
CA ASN A 514 43.93 -10.21 -28.31
C ASN A 514 43.95 -9.15 -27.18
N HIS A 515 42.80 -8.59 -26.82
CA HIS A 515 42.65 -7.65 -25.70
C HIS A 515 42.14 -8.30 -24.41
N ALA A 516 41.90 -9.62 -24.44
CA ALA A 516 41.68 -10.46 -23.27
C ALA A 516 41.85 -11.94 -23.66
N ASN A 517 42.04 -12.81 -22.66
CA ASN A 517 42.03 -14.26 -22.81
C ASN A 517 40.93 -14.94 -21.96
N VAL A 518 40.26 -14.18 -21.08
CA VAL A 518 39.16 -14.64 -20.23
C VAL A 518 37.90 -13.87 -20.59
N CYS A 519 36.77 -14.57 -20.63
CA CYS A 519 35.45 -14.02 -20.83
C CYS A 519 34.47 -14.62 -19.83
N HIS A 520 33.30 -13.99 -19.72
CA HIS A 520 32.21 -14.46 -18.87
C HIS A 520 31.73 -15.85 -19.34
N SER A 521 31.65 -16.80 -18.40
CA SER A 521 31.48 -18.23 -18.69
C SER A 521 30.18 -18.61 -19.39
N SER A 522 29.10 -17.84 -19.24
CA SER A 522 27.81 -18.12 -19.90
C SER A 522 27.56 -17.28 -21.16
N SER A 523 28.01 -16.03 -21.18
CA SER A 523 27.66 -15.05 -22.22
C SER A 523 28.77 -14.85 -23.25
N GLY A 524 30.02 -15.20 -22.92
CA GLY A 524 31.17 -14.97 -23.78
C GLY A 524 31.68 -13.54 -23.81
N LYS A 525 31.14 -12.66 -22.97
CA LYS A 525 31.55 -11.26 -22.87
C LYS A 525 32.98 -11.16 -22.31
N CYS A 526 33.87 -10.56 -23.07
CA CYS A 526 35.29 -10.46 -22.73
C CYS A 526 35.57 -9.47 -21.59
N TYR A 527 36.51 -9.84 -20.72
CA TYR A 527 37.05 -8.95 -19.69
C TYR A 527 38.30 -8.24 -20.25
N CYS A 528 38.10 -7.12 -20.94
CA CYS A 528 39.18 -6.40 -21.62
C CYS A 528 40.26 -5.95 -20.63
N THR A 529 41.53 -6.23 -20.95
CA THR A 529 42.66 -5.98 -20.04
C THR A 529 43.23 -4.57 -20.17
N THR A 530 42.85 -3.83 -21.20
CA THR A 530 43.35 -2.47 -21.47
C THR A 530 42.25 -1.45 -21.23
N LYS A 531 42.49 -0.49 -20.32
CA LYS A 531 41.53 0.57 -20.03
C LYS A 531 41.28 1.42 -21.28
N GLY A 532 40.01 1.61 -21.61
CA GLY A 532 39.56 2.32 -22.81
C GLY A 532 39.19 1.41 -23.98
N VAL A 533 39.46 0.10 -23.92
CA VAL A 533 38.92 -0.89 -24.84
C VAL A 533 37.62 -1.47 -24.27
N LYS A 534 36.53 -1.45 -25.04
CA LYS A 534 35.20 -1.91 -24.64
C LYS A 534 34.49 -2.75 -25.73
N GLY A 535 33.32 -3.27 -25.39
CA GLY A 535 32.50 -4.14 -26.24
C GLY A 535 32.63 -5.62 -25.88
N ASP A 536 31.68 -6.44 -26.34
CA ASP A 536 31.61 -7.85 -25.93
C ASP A 536 32.82 -8.69 -26.35
N GLN A 537 33.54 -8.26 -27.38
CA GLN A 537 34.74 -8.88 -27.91
C GLN A 537 35.96 -7.93 -27.82
N CYS A 538 35.89 -6.87 -27.02
CA CYS A 538 36.93 -5.84 -26.94
C CYS A 538 37.24 -5.18 -28.30
N GLN A 539 36.19 -4.89 -29.08
CA GLN A 539 36.29 -4.41 -30.46
C GLN A 539 36.06 -2.90 -30.63
N LEU A 540 35.74 -2.17 -29.56
CA LEU A 540 35.43 -0.73 -29.60
C LEU A 540 36.36 0.04 -28.65
N CYS A 541 36.62 1.31 -28.97
CA CYS A 541 37.19 2.25 -28.00
C CYS A 541 36.09 2.95 -27.19
N ASP A 542 36.42 3.33 -25.96
CA ASP A 542 35.54 4.08 -25.09
C ASP A 542 35.53 5.58 -25.42
N SER A 543 34.87 5.91 -26.53
CA SER A 543 34.78 7.28 -27.04
C SER A 543 34.13 8.27 -26.07
N GLU A 544 33.19 7.81 -25.24
CA GLU A 544 32.55 8.61 -24.18
C GLU A 544 33.56 9.15 -23.18
N ASN A 545 34.58 8.35 -22.86
CA ASN A 545 35.67 8.73 -21.95
C ASN A 545 36.92 9.20 -22.70
N ARG A 546 36.76 9.71 -23.94
CA ARG A 546 37.82 10.28 -24.79
C ARG A 546 38.93 9.32 -25.18
N TYR A 547 38.66 8.02 -25.22
CA TYR A 547 39.58 7.05 -25.83
C TYR A 547 39.39 7.00 -27.34
N LEU A 548 40.50 7.10 -28.08
CA LEU A 548 40.56 7.15 -29.54
C LEU A 548 41.46 6.02 -30.05
N GLY A 549 41.17 5.51 -31.25
CA GLY A 549 41.94 4.44 -31.87
C GLY A 549 41.06 3.34 -32.46
N ASN A 550 41.67 2.18 -32.74
CA ASN A 550 40.97 1.02 -33.26
C ASN A 550 41.58 -0.27 -32.68
N PRO A 551 40.90 -0.96 -31.75
CA PRO A 551 41.44 -2.16 -31.12
C PRO A 551 41.52 -3.36 -32.08
N LEU A 552 40.83 -3.35 -33.23
CA LEU A 552 40.97 -4.41 -34.24
C LEU A 552 42.27 -4.32 -35.04
N ARG A 553 42.93 -3.15 -35.05
CA ARG A 553 44.18 -2.89 -35.78
C ARG A 553 45.27 -2.29 -34.88
N GLY A 554 45.13 -2.40 -33.57
CA GLY A 554 45.99 -1.74 -32.58
C GLY A 554 45.31 -1.70 -31.22
N THR A 555 45.31 -0.53 -30.59
CA THR A 555 44.69 -0.31 -29.27
C THR A 555 43.98 1.05 -29.21
N CYS A 556 43.46 1.37 -28.03
CA CYS A 556 42.83 2.65 -27.71
C CYS A 556 43.76 3.48 -26.83
N TYR A 557 43.78 4.78 -27.09
CA TYR A 557 44.64 5.75 -26.43
C TYR A 557 43.80 6.87 -25.84
N TYR A 558 44.14 7.29 -24.63
CA TYR A 558 43.59 8.51 -24.05
C TYR A 558 44.43 9.71 -24.48
N ASN A 559 43.79 10.73 -25.05
CA ASN A 559 44.49 11.95 -25.47
C ASN A 559 44.78 12.86 -24.27
N LEU A 560 46.06 13.09 -23.97
CA LEU A 560 46.50 13.97 -22.89
C LEU A 560 46.70 15.39 -23.43
N LEU A 561 46.08 16.36 -22.74
CA LEU A 561 46.32 17.77 -23.00
C LEU A 561 47.65 18.21 -22.38
N ILE A 562 48.40 19.03 -23.10
CA ILE A 562 49.67 19.60 -22.63
C ILE A 562 49.39 20.60 -21.50
N ASP A 563 50.30 20.69 -20.53
CA ASP A 563 50.22 21.51 -19.30
C ASP A 563 49.12 21.09 -18.30
N TYR A 564 48.51 19.93 -18.50
CA TYR A 564 47.59 19.32 -17.55
C TYR A 564 48.16 18.05 -16.93
N GLN A 565 47.96 17.89 -15.62
CA GLN A 565 48.23 16.65 -14.90
C GLN A 565 46.95 15.83 -14.77
N PHE A 566 46.97 14.61 -15.30
CA PHE A 566 45.85 13.68 -15.23
C PHE A 566 46.10 12.62 -14.16
N THR A 567 45.05 12.28 -13.42
CA THR A 567 45.07 11.19 -12.44
C THR A 567 44.01 10.17 -12.78
N PHE A 568 44.44 8.95 -13.10
CA PHE A 568 43.58 7.80 -13.37
C PHE A 568 43.53 6.91 -12.12
N SER A 569 42.34 6.76 -11.54
CA SER A 569 42.12 5.96 -10.34
C SER A 569 41.33 4.70 -10.69
N LEU A 570 42.02 3.55 -10.79
CA LEU A 570 41.43 2.24 -11.03
C LEU A 570 41.29 1.51 -9.69
N LEU A 571 40.20 1.81 -8.99
CA LEU A 571 39.96 1.35 -7.61
C LEU A 571 38.65 0.56 -7.46
N GLN A 572 37.81 0.53 -8.49
CA GLN A 572 36.51 -0.13 -8.44
C GLN A 572 36.65 -1.61 -8.75
N GLU A 573 35.76 -2.46 -8.24
CA GLU A 573 35.79 -3.91 -8.52
C GLU A 573 35.72 -4.21 -10.02
N ASP A 574 34.97 -3.40 -10.79
CA ASP A 574 34.88 -3.51 -12.24
C ASP A 574 36.22 -3.28 -12.96
N ASP A 575 37.18 -2.60 -12.31
CA ASP A 575 38.51 -2.33 -12.86
C ASP A 575 39.51 -3.48 -12.65
N GLN A 576 39.13 -4.55 -11.93
CA GLN A 576 40.05 -5.62 -11.52
C GLN A 576 40.76 -6.35 -12.69
N HIS A 577 40.15 -6.32 -13.87
CA HIS A 577 40.67 -7.00 -15.05
C HIS A 577 41.65 -6.15 -15.86
N TYR A 578 41.77 -4.85 -15.57
CA TYR A 578 42.71 -3.99 -16.27
C TYR A 578 44.14 -4.21 -15.78
N THR A 579 45.03 -4.47 -16.74
CA THR A 579 46.48 -4.60 -16.53
C THR A 579 47.26 -3.64 -17.42
N GLY A 580 46.59 -2.83 -18.24
CA GLY A 580 47.19 -1.85 -19.13
C GLY A 580 46.33 -0.62 -19.36
N ILE A 581 46.98 0.50 -19.70
CA ILE A 581 46.37 1.77 -20.14
C ILE A 581 47.34 2.49 -21.07
N ASN A 582 46.84 3.07 -22.16
CA ASN A 582 47.67 3.75 -23.15
C ASN A 582 47.28 5.21 -23.30
N PHE A 583 48.27 6.07 -23.49
CA PHE A 583 48.11 7.50 -23.65
C PHE A 583 48.75 7.97 -24.95
N MET A 584 48.26 9.08 -25.47
CA MET A 584 48.91 9.82 -26.55
C MET A 584 48.97 11.30 -26.22
N ALA A 585 50.01 11.98 -26.68
CA ALA A 585 50.16 13.43 -26.53
C ALA A 585 50.76 14.04 -27.78
N ASN A 586 50.24 15.20 -28.17
CA ASN A 586 50.72 16.01 -29.28
C ASN A 586 51.26 17.33 -28.70
N PRO A 587 52.56 17.64 -28.85
CA PRO A 587 53.09 18.93 -28.41
C PRO A 587 52.37 20.08 -29.10
N GLU A 588 51.96 21.11 -28.34
CA GLU A 588 51.28 22.28 -28.89
C GLU A 588 52.28 23.33 -29.40
N GLU A 589 53.38 23.53 -28.66
CA GLU A 589 54.44 24.45 -29.05
C GLU A 589 55.62 23.71 -29.71
N THR A 590 55.96 24.11 -30.95
CA THR A 590 57.06 23.49 -31.72
C THR A 590 58.46 23.94 -31.27
N ASN A 591 58.56 25.02 -30.49
CA ASN A 591 59.83 25.63 -30.06
C ASN A 591 60.17 25.37 -28.59
N LYS A 592 59.39 24.55 -27.88
CA LYS A 592 59.62 24.20 -26.48
C LYS A 592 59.79 22.70 -26.31
N ASN A 593 60.65 22.31 -25.38
CA ASN A 593 60.81 20.92 -24.98
C ASN A 593 59.51 20.41 -24.37
N LEU A 594 59.26 19.11 -24.53
CA LEU A 594 58.13 18.42 -23.95
C LEU A 594 58.58 17.66 -22.72
N ASP A 595 58.26 18.19 -21.53
CA ASP A 595 58.56 17.51 -20.28
C ASP A 595 57.47 16.49 -19.95
N MET A 596 57.87 15.25 -19.66
CA MET A 596 56.97 14.16 -19.30
C MET A 596 57.22 13.73 -17.85
N SER A 597 56.14 13.50 -17.10
CA SER A 597 56.23 12.78 -15.84
C SER A 597 55.10 11.76 -15.69
N ILE A 598 55.42 10.59 -15.17
CA ILE A 598 54.45 9.56 -14.80
C ILE A 598 54.83 8.94 -13.46
N ASN A 599 53.83 8.73 -12.60
CA ASN A 599 53.96 8.09 -11.29
C ASN A 599 52.76 7.18 -11.05
N ALA A 600 52.96 6.01 -10.47
CA ALA A 600 51.87 5.13 -10.07
C ALA A 600 52.06 4.55 -8.66
N SER A 601 50.94 4.18 -8.03
CA SER A 601 50.96 3.54 -6.71
C SER A 601 51.62 2.15 -6.70
N ASN A 602 51.50 1.43 -7.82
CA ASN A 602 52.05 0.08 -8.02
C ASN A 602 53.12 0.13 -9.11
N ASN A 603 53.98 -0.90 -9.16
CA ASN A 603 54.97 -1.00 -10.21
C ASN A 603 54.30 -1.31 -11.55
N PHE A 604 54.85 -0.75 -12.63
CA PHE A 604 54.37 -0.95 -14.00
C PHE A 604 55.54 -1.06 -14.99
N ASN A 605 55.22 -1.56 -16.18
CA ASN A 605 56.09 -1.51 -17.35
C ASN A 605 55.71 -0.31 -18.21
N LEU A 606 56.71 0.43 -18.69
CA LEU A 606 56.58 1.64 -19.48
C LEU A 606 57.27 1.46 -20.82
N ASN A 607 56.54 1.71 -21.90
CA ASN A 607 57.10 1.83 -23.23
C ASN A 607 56.64 3.15 -23.85
N ILE A 608 57.58 3.95 -24.35
CA ILE A 608 57.30 5.25 -24.98
C ILE A 608 57.79 5.19 -26.41
N THR A 609 56.92 5.50 -27.36
CA THR A 609 57.21 5.55 -28.78
C THR A 609 56.75 6.89 -29.36
N TRP A 610 57.19 7.20 -30.58
CA TRP A 610 56.69 8.35 -31.32
C TRP A 610 56.44 8.01 -32.79
N SER A 611 55.54 8.77 -33.42
CA SER A 611 55.19 8.63 -34.83
C SER A 611 54.91 9.98 -35.49
N ILE A 612 55.02 10.03 -36.83
CA ILE A 612 54.70 11.19 -37.66
C ILE A 612 53.47 10.85 -38.53
N GLY A 613 52.49 11.74 -38.59
CA GLY A 613 51.36 11.61 -39.53
C GLY A 613 50.12 10.89 -39.00
N SER A 614 49.96 10.79 -37.69
CA SER A 614 48.78 10.20 -37.04
C SER A 614 47.61 11.20 -37.00
N THR A 615 47.00 11.52 -38.13
CA THR A 615 45.74 12.26 -38.15
C THR A 615 44.59 11.33 -37.76
N ALA A 616 43.94 11.62 -36.63
CA ALA A 616 42.61 11.12 -36.24
C ALA A 616 42.33 9.62 -36.52
N GLY A 617 43.03 8.72 -35.81
CA GLY A 617 42.55 7.35 -35.60
C GLY A 617 42.93 6.27 -36.63
N THR A 618 43.72 6.58 -37.66
CA THR A 618 44.33 5.54 -38.53
C THR A 618 45.81 5.35 -38.19
N ILE A 619 46.12 4.27 -37.46
CA ILE A 619 47.49 3.87 -37.15
C ILE A 619 48.05 3.13 -38.36
N SER A 620 48.66 3.85 -39.28
CA SER A 620 49.45 3.27 -40.38
C SER A 620 50.86 3.85 -40.49
N GLY A 621 51.28 4.65 -39.51
CA GLY A 621 52.67 5.12 -39.38
C GLY A 621 53.51 4.12 -38.61
N GLU A 622 54.78 3.98 -39.00
CA GLU A 622 55.78 3.24 -38.23
C GLU A 622 56.05 3.97 -36.90
N GLU A 623 55.92 3.27 -35.77
CA GLU A 623 56.24 3.81 -34.44
C GLU A 623 57.72 3.54 -34.10
N PHE A 624 58.42 4.57 -33.64
CA PHE A 624 59.83 4.47 -33.24
C PHE A 624 59.95 4.47 -31.71
N PRO A 625 60.61 3.47 -31.09
CA PRO A 625 60.76 3.39 -29.65
C PRO A 625 61.77 4.40 -29.11
N ILE A 626 61.44 5.03 -27.98
CA ILE A 626 62.29 5.99 -27.26
C ILE A 626 62.75 5.39 -25.93
N VAL A 627 61.79 4.89 -25.15
CA VAL A 627 62.04 4.42 -23.78
C VAL A 627 61.37 3.08 -23.58
N SER A 628 62.10 2.12 -23.01
CA SER A 628 61.53 0.86 -22.52
C SER A 628 62.06 0.59 -21.12
N LYS A 629 61.16 0.54 -20.15
CA LYS A 629 61.45 0.27 -18.73
C LYS A 629 60.44 -0.74 -18.20
N THR A 630 60.90 -1.61 -17.31
CA THR A 630 60.05 -2.63 -16.68
C THR A 630 60.10 -2.50 -15.17
N ASN A 631 58.97 -2.74 -14.49
CA ASN A 631 58.88 -2.81 -13.04
C ASN A 631 59.35 -1.52 -12.32
N ILE A 632 58.88 -0.37 -12.78
CA ILE A 632 59.18 0.96 -12.22
C ILE A 632 57.95 1.57 -11.53
N LYS A 633 58.15 2.55 -10.65
CA LYS A 633 57.07 3.31 -9.98
C LYS A 633 56.88 4.72 -10.52
N GLU A 634 57.95 5.35 -10.98
CA GLU A 634 57.94 6.69 -11.52
C GLU A 634 58.94 6.82 -12.67
N TYR A 635 58.65 7.73 -13.59
CA TYR A 635 59.54 8.11 -14.68
C TYR A 635 59.35 9.58 -15.00
N ARG A 636 60.45 10.30 -15.22
CA ARG A 636 60.45 11.69 -15.64
C ARG A 636 61.54 11.90 -16.68
N ASP A 637 61.19 12.60 -17.75
CA ASP A 637 62.11 12.87 -18.86
C ASP A 637 61.73 14.16 -19.59
N SER A 638 62.63 14.69 -20.40
CA SER A 638 62.43 15.89 -21.21
C SER A 638 62.79 15.59 -22.66
N PHE A 639 61.80 15.64 -23.56
CA PHE A 639 62.00 15.41 -24.98
C PHE A 639 62.27 16.74 -25.69
N SER A 640 63.48 16.92 -26.21
CA SER A 640 63.90 18.19 -26.81
C SER A 640 63.28 18.43 -28.19
N CYS A 641 62.87 19.68 -28.44
CA CYS A 641 62.28 20.05 -29.74
C CYS A 641 63.28 19.95 -30.91
N GLU A 642 64.57 20.06 -30.62
CA GLU A 642 65.67 19.95 -31.60
C GLU A 642 65.92 18.49 -32.02
N THR A 643 66.06 17.58 -31.05
CA THR A 643 66.40 16.16 -31.32
C THR A 643 65.26 15.45 -32.03
N PHE A 644 64.02 15.79 -31.71
CA PHE A 644 62.83 15.21 -32.35
C PHE A 644 62.27 16.10 -33.48
N SER A 645 62.93 17.23 -33.79
CA SER A 645 62.61 18.13 -34.90
C SER A 645 61.12 18.50 -35.00
N PHE A 646 60.54 19.02 -33.91
CA PHE A 646 59.11 19.36 -33.84
C PHE A 646 58.69 20.36 -34.92
N LEU A 647 59.59 21.25 -35.34
CA LEU A 647 59.41 22.21 -36.44
C LEU A 647 59.22 21.53 -37.81
N ALA A 648 59.91 20.41 -38.06
CA ALA A 648 59.81 19.67 -39.32
C ALA A 648 58.59 18.73 -39.35
N ASN A 649 58.10 18.33 -38.18
CA ASN A 649 57.02 17.35 -38.01
C ASN A 649 55.93 17.91 -37.09
N PRO A 650 55.08 18.84 -37.56
CA PRO A 650 54.03 19.44 -36.73
C PRO A 650 52.95 18.45 -36.26
N ASN A 651 52.86 17.27 -36.89
CA ASN A 651 51.94 16.18 -36.53
C ASN A 651 52.65 15.03 -35.79
N ILE A 652 53.65 15.35 -34.97
CA ILE A 652 54.31 14.37 -34.11
C ILE A 652 53.37 13.94 -32.98
N THR A 653 53.32 12.64 -32.71
CA THR A 653 52.54 12.08 -31.61
C THR A 653 53.45 11.19 -30.76
N PHE A 654 53.42 11.39 -29.45
CA PHE A 654 54.07 10.51 -28.48
C PHE A 654 53.04 9.53 -27.95
N HIS A 655 53.34 8.24 -27.99
CA HIS A 655 52.51 7.18 -27.43
C HIS A 655 53.16 6.61 -26.19
N VAL A 656 52.36 6.39 -25.15
CA VAL A 656 52.81 5.92 -23.84
C VAL A 656 52.01 4.68 -23.49
N TYR A 657 52.68 3.54 -23.43
CA TYR A 657 52.09 2.26 -23.06
C TYR A 657 52.47 1.93 -21.62
N VAL A 658 51.45 1.88 -20.75
CA VAL A 658 51.60 1.46 -19.36
C VAL A 658 50.96 0.10 -19.21
N SER A 659 51.74 -0.90 -18.81
CA SER A 659 51.29 -2.30 -18.78
C SER A 659 51.82 -3.06 -17.55
N ASN A 660 51.28 -4.25 -17.31
CA ASN A 660 51.70 -5.16 -16.24
C ASN A 660 51.62 -4.54 -14.82
N PHE A 661 50.61 -3.71 -14.59
CA PHE A 661 50.24 -3.31 -13.23
C PHE A 661 49.13 -4.22 -12.69
N SER A 662 49.02 -4.32 -11.37
CA SER A 662 47.93 -5.00 -10.68
C SER A 662 46.91 -4.00 -10.14
N TRP A 663 45.62 -4.33 -10.21
CA TRP A 663 44.56 -3.61 -9.50
C TRP A 663 44.66 -3.85 -7.97
N PRO A 664 44.33 -2.87 -7.11
CA PRO A 664 43.96 -1.48 -7.41
C PRO A 664 45.19 -0.58 -7.67
N VAL A 665 45.07 0.39 -8.59
CA VAL A 665 46.18 1.30 -8.95
C VAL A 665 45.71 2.74 -9.17
N LYS A 666 46.57 3.70 -8.81
CA LYS A 666 46.44 5.11 -9.20
C LYS A 666 47.63 5.50 -10.07
N ILE A 667 47.37 6.10 -11.23
CA ILE A 667 48.39 6.54 -12.19
C ILE A 667 48.24 8.03 -12.40
N GLN A 668 49.30 8.79 -12.17
CA GLN A 668 49.40 10.22 -12.44
C GLN A 668 50.35 10.43 -13.60
N ILE A 669 49.91 11.13 -14.63
CA ILE A 669 50.71 11.42 -15.82
C ILE A 669 50.50 12.87 -16.25
N SER A 670 51.58 13.52 -16.66
CA SER A 670 51.54 14.88 -17.19
C SER A 670 52.54 15.06 -18.31
N PHE A 671 52.15 15.91 -19.26
CA PHE A 671 53.04 16.54 -20.21
C PHE A 671 53.01 18.04 -19.97
N SER A 672 54.15 18.73 -19.97
CA SER A 672 54.21 20.18 -19.75
C SER A 672 55.18 20.89 -20.69
N GLN A 673 54.79 22.09 -21.11
CA GLN A 673 55.57 23.09 -21.84
C GLN A 673 55.59 24.46 -21.07
N HIS A 674 55.06 24.53 -19.84
CA HIS A 674 54.99 25.74 -19.01
C HIS A 674 56.29 26.11 -18.24
N SER A 675 56.59 27.41 -18.15
CA SER A 675 57.71 27.97 -17.36
C SER A 675 57.28 28.29 -15.91
N SER A 676 57.85 27.60 -14.93
CA SER A 676 57.37 27.43 -13.54
C SER A 676 57.46 28.62 -12.55
N ILE A 677 57.63 29.87 -12.98
CA ILE A 677 58.09 30.96 -12.07
C ILE A 677 56.99 31.94 -11.58
N MET A 678 55.78 31.97 -12.16
CA MET A 678 54.85 33.11 -11.96
C MET A 678 53.64 32.95 -11.00
N ASP A 679 53.52 31.88 -10.20
CA ASP A 679 52.22 31.52 -9.56
C ASP A 679 52.16 31.53 -8.01
N LEU A 680 53.26 31.84 -7.31
CA LEU A 680 53.29 31.70 -5.84
C LEU A 680 52.49 32.79 -5.10
N VAL A 681 52.45 34.02 -5.62
CA VAL A 681 51.82 35.16 -4.92
C VAL A 681 50.30 35.17 -5.10
N GLN A 682 49.80 34.77 -6.26
CA GLN A 682 48.37 34.72 -6.56
C GLN A 682 47.66 33.61 -5.77
N PHE A 683 48.33 32.47 -5.55
CA PHE A 683 47.85 31.38 -4.70
C PHE A 683 47.51 31.83 -3.28
N PHE A 684 48.40 32.57 -2.60
CA PHE A 684 48.18 32.98 -1.21
C PHE A 684 47.01 33.95 -1.06
N VAL A 685 46.83 34.89 -2.00
CA VAL A 685 45.73 35.87 -1.93
C VAL A 685 44.37 35.21 -2.12
N THR A 686 44.24 34.29 -3.07
CA THR A 686 42.98 33.58 -3.32
C THR A 686 42.66 32.57 -2.21
N PHE A 687 43.68 31.89 -1.66
CA PHE A 687 43.52 30.92 -0.58
C PHE A 687 42.95 31.55 0.70
N PHE A 688 43.51 32.68 1.16
CA PHE A 688 43.02 33.33 2.37
C PHE A 688 41.61 33.91 2.22
N SER A 689 41.26 34.40 1.02
CA SER A 689 39.91 34.89 0.72
C SER A 689 38.85 33.77 0.80
N CYS A 690 39.10 32.65 0.12
CA CYS A 690 38.18 31.50 0.14
C CYS A 690 38.09 30.84 1.53
N PHE A 691 39.20 30.74 2.26
CA PHE A 691 39.22 30.14 3.60
C PHE A 691 38.29 30.89 4.57
N LEU A 692 38.33 32.22 4.55
CA LEU A 692 37.46 33.05 5.40
C LEU A 692 35.98 32.94 4.99
N SER A 693 35.67 32.85 3.69
CA SER A 693 34.29 32.61 3.22
C SER A 693 33.75 31.24 3.66
N LEU A 694 34.57 30.19 3.57
CA LEU A 694 34.17 28.83 3.96
C LEU A 694 33.93 28.71 5.47
N LEU A 695 34.71 29.38 6.31
CA LEU A 695 34.48 29.41 7.76
C LEU A 695 33.13 30.04 8.12
N LEU A 696 32.74 31.09 7.40
CA LEU A 696 31.46 31.78 7.61
C LEU A 696 30.27 30.90 7.19
N VAL A 697 30.38 30.22 6.03
CA VAL A 697 29.39 29.23 5.58
C VAL A 697 29.30 28.05 6.56
N ALA A 698 30.43 27.55 7.06
CA ALA A 698 30.45 26.46 8.04
C ALA A 698 29.75 26.85 9.34
N ALA A 699 29.91 28.09 9.82
CA ALA A 699 29.21 28.59 10.99
C ALA A 699 27.68 28.67 10.78
N VAL A 700 27.24 29.14 9.61
CA VAL A 700 25.81 29.19 9.23
C VAL A 700 25.23 27.78 9.12
N VAL A 701 25.91 26.89 8.40
CA VAL A 701 25.50 25.48 8.25
C VAL A 701 25.47 24.77 9.60
N TRP A 702 26.43 25.04 10.49
CA TRP A 702 26.43 24.50 11.84
C TRP A 702 25.20 24.97 12.64
N LYS A 703 24.84 26.25 12.56
CA LYS A 703 23.61 26.80 13.16
C LYS A 703 22.33 26.19 12.57
N VAL A 704 22.27 25.98 11.25
CA VAL A 704 21.15 25.33 10.57
C VAL A 704 21.05 23.86 10.98
N LYS A 705 22.18 23.14 11.00
CA LYS A 705 22.29 21.75 11.46
C LYS A 705 21.86 21.60 12.91
N GLN A 706 22.26 22.51 13.79
CA GLN A 706 21.85 22.54 15.19
C GLN A 706 20.32 22.71 15.33
N THR A 707 19.72 23.59 14.52
CA THR A 707 18.26 23.80 14.49
C THR A 707 17.51 22.60 13.89
N CYS A 708 18.02 22.02 12.81
CA CYS A 708 17.43 20.87 12.14
C CYS A 708 17.53 19.59 12.99
N TRP A 709 18.65 19.38 13.70
CA TRP A 709 18.79 18.32 14.70
C TRP A 709 17.79 18.45 15.86
N ALA A 710 17.53 19.67 16.34
CA ALA A 710 16.52 19.91 17.37
C ALA A 710 15.08 19.68 16.88
N SER A 711 14.82 19.86 15.58
CA SER A 711 13.52 19.55 14.95
C SER A 711 13.34 18.05 14.74
N ARG A 712 14.34 17.39 14.16
CA ARG A 712 14.32 15.94 13.86
C ARG A 712 14.21 15.10 15.14
N ARG A 713 14.86 15.54 16.24
CA ARG A 713 14.73 14.90 17.56
C ARG A 713 13.31 15.01 18.15
N ARG A 714 12.59 16.11 17.87
CA ARG A 714 11.17 16.27 18.26
C ARG A 714 10.25 15.38 17.43
N GLU A 715 10.54 15.23 16.13
CA GLU A 715 9.81 14.31 15.25
C GLU A 715 10.03 12.82 15.63
N GLN A 716 11.25 12.45 15.99
CA GLN A 716 11.57 11.08 16.42
C GLN A 716 10.87 10.72 17.74
N LEU A 717 10.82 11.66 18.70
CA LEU A 717 10.05 11.51 19.95
C LEU A 717 8.53 11.36 19.70
N MET A 718 7.97 12.03 18.68
CA MET A 718 6.56 11.86 18.28
C MET A 718 6.30 10.49 17.63
N ARG A 719 7.20 10.01 16.76
CA ARG A 719 7.10 8.68 16.14
C ARG A 719 7.31 7.55 17.15
N GLU A 720 8.24 7.69 18.09
CA GLU A 720 8.43 6.74 19.20
C GLU A 720 7.20 6.69 20.12
N ARG A 721 6.54 7.84 20.37
CA ARG A 721 5.24 7.87 21.08
C ARG A 721 4.13 7.15 20.30
N GLN A 722 4.06 7.30 18.98
CA GLN A 722 3.12 6.56 18.14
C GLN A 722 3.43 5.06 18.07
N GLN A 723 4.71 4.66 18.06
CA GLN A 723 5.13 3.27 18.12
C GLN A 723 4.91 2.62 19.50
N MET A 724 5.10 3.36 20.60
CA MET A 724 4.72 2.91 21.94
C MET A 724 3.20 2.76 22.06
N ALA A 725 2.43 3.58 21.34
CA ALA A 725 0.98 3.45 21.22
C ALA A 725 0.53 2.29 20.29
N SER A 726 1.42 1.69 19.49
CA SER A 726 1.08 0.64 18.53
C SER A 726 1.62 -0.76 18.88
N ARG A 727 2.12 -0.98 20.11
CA ARG A 727 2.61 -2.31 20.52
C ARG A 727 1.44 -3.22 20.93
N PRO A 728 1.38 -4.48 20.46
CA PRO A 728 0.41 -5.45 20.92
C PRO A 728 0.69 -5.89 22.37
N PHE A 729 -0.41 -6.24 23.05
CA PHE A 729 -0.63 -6.47 24.48
C PHE A 729 0.48 -7.20 25.25
N ALA A 730 0.74 -6.72 26.48
CA ALA A 730 1.44 -7.47 27.51
C ALA A 730 0.63 -8.72 27.89
N THR A 731 1.30 -9.88 27.99
CA THR A 731 0.67 -11.15 28.39
C THR A 731 0.75 -11.29 29.91
N VAL A 732 -0.40 -11.42 30.59
CA VAL A 732 -0.48 -11.61 32.04
C VAL A 732 -0.88 -13.05 32.34
N THR A 733 -0.12 -13.73 33.21
CA THR A 733 -0.42 -15.10 33.64
C THR A 733 -1.30 -15.03 34.89
N VAL A 734 -2.51 -15.59 34.82
CA VAL A 734 -3.48 -15.58 35.93
C VAL A 734 -3.43 -16.95 36.62
N ALA A 735 -3.02 -16.98 37.89
CA ALA A 735 -3.14 -18.15 38.74
C ALA A 735 -4.49 -18.11 39.48
N LEU A 736 -5.29 -19.18 39.34
CA LEU A 736 -6.56 -19.34 40.03
C LEU A 736 -6.36 -20.35 41.16
N GLU A 737 -6.24 -19.86 42.39
CA GLU A 737 -6.29 -20.72 43.57
C GLU A 737 -7.74 -21.13 43.86
N ALA A 738 -7.96 -22.44 44.03
CA ALA A 738 -9.21 -22.96 44.56
C ALA A 738 -9.24 -22.64 46.07
N PRO A 739 -10.38 -22.15 46.63
CA PRO A 739 -10.50 -22.00 48.07
C PRO A 739 -10.56 -23.41 48.67
N GLU A 740 -9.45 -23.88 49.22
CA GLU A 740 -9.50 -24.93 50.24
C GLU A 740 -10.05 -24.31 51.54
N GLU A 741 -10.72 -25.16 52.30
CA GLU A 741 -11.64 -24.85 53.41
C GLU A 741 -11.15 -23.74 54.36
N GLU A 742 -12.09 -22.86 54.75
CA GLU A 742 -11.91 -21.82 55.77
C GLU A 742 -11.26 -22.38 57.04
N GLU A 743 -10.02 -21.99 57.34
CA GLU A 743 -9.59 -21.47 58.64
C GLU A 743 -8.11 -21.04 58.61
N GLU A 744 -7.81 -19.91 59.26
CA GLU A 744 -6.48 -19.34 59.54
C GLU A 744 -5.68 -18.75 58.37
N LEU A 745 -5.86 -17.44 58.11
CA LEU A 745 -4.75 -16.45 58.10
C LEU A 745 -5.27 -15.04 57.85
N LEU A 746 -5.76 -14.41 58.92
CA LEU A 746 -5.67 -12.96 59.12
C LEU A 746 -4.18 -12.59 59.24
N GLN A 747 -3.46 -12.41 58.12
CA GLN A 747 -2.29 -11.52 57.99
C GLN A 747 -1.63 -11.73 56.61
N GLY A 748 -2.00 -10.89 55.65
CA GLY A 748 -1.37 -10.84 54.33
C GLY A 748 -2.33 -10.34 53.27
N GLN A 749 -2.66 -9.05 53.34
CA GLN A 749 -3.43 -8.37 52.29
C GLN A 749 -2.62 -8.44 50.98
N ALA A 750 -2.93 -9.42 50.13
CA ALA A 750 -2.39 -9.48 48.78
C ALA A 750 -3.12 -8.39 47.97
N ASP A 751 -2.50 -7.20 47.91
CA ASP A 751 -2.98 -6.11 47.06
C ASP A 751 -2.88 -6.56 45.59
N ALA A 752 -4.02 -6.93 45.01
CA ALA A 752 -4.11 -7.24 43.58
C ALA A 752 -3.82 -5.96 42.78
N GLY A 753 -2.66 -5.92 42.12
CA GLY A 753 -2.27 -4.82 41.24
C GLY A 753 -3.10 -4.76 39.96
N PRO A 754 -3.25 -3.58 39.34
CA PRO A 754 -3.96 -3.46 38.07
C PRO A 754 -3.26 -4.16 36.91
N ILE A 755 -4.05 -4.69 35.98
CA ILE A 755 -3.57 -5.29 34.73
C ILE A 755 -2.95 -4.21 33.83
N ALA A 756 -3.55 -3.02 33.81
CA ALA A 756 -3.07 -1.86 33.09
C ALA A 756 -3.57 -0.55 33.74
N VAL A 757 -2.80 0.53 33.63
CA VAL A 757 -3.21 1.89 34.03
C VAL A 757 -2.86 2.85 32.90
N GLU A 758 -3.85 3.57 32.38
CA GLU A 758 -3.69 4.52 31.28
C GLU A 758 -4.04 5.95 31.72
N PRO A 759 -3.08 6.89 31.78
CA PRO A 759 -3.35 8.26 32.21
C PRO A 759 -4.19 9.05 31.18
N CYS A 760 -5.15 9.83 31.66
CA CYS A 760 -5.96 10.73 30.84
C CYS A 760 -5.19 12.02 30.48
N SER A 761 -5.65 12.77 29.47
CA SER A 761 -4.99 14.02 29.06
C SER A 761 -4.95 15.02 30.22
N GLY A 762 -3.75 15.35 30.70
CA GLY A 762 -3.56 16.25 31.85
C GLY A 762 -3.01 15.57 33.11
N ASN A 763 -2.81 14.24 33.12
CA ASN A 763 -2.19 13.45 34.19
C ASN A 763 -2.83 13.54 35.59
N SER A 764 -4.01 14.16 35.73
CA SER A 764 -4.75 14.25 36.99
C SER A 764 -5.65 13.03 37.24
N ALA A 765 -5.99 12.26 36.20
CA ALA A 765 -6.79 11.05 36.28
C ALA A 765 -6.19 9.96 35.38
N ALA A 766 -6.50 8.69 35.67
CA ALA A 766 -6.09 7.55 34.86
C ALA A 766 -7.20 6.49 34.80
N VAL A 767 -7.27 5.71 33.72
CA VAL A 767 -8.15 4.57 33.58
C VAL A 767 -7.38 3.32 34.01
N GLN A 768 -7.81 2.69 35.08
CA GLN A 768 -7.26 1.46 35.63
C GLN A 768 -8.07 0.25 35.14
N THR A 769 -7.40 -0.77 34.63
CA THR A 769 -8.00 -2.04 34.18
C THR A 769 -7.72 -3.13 35.21
N LEU A 770 -8.77 -3.81 35.65
CA LEU A 770 -8.77 -4.78 36.73
C LEU A 770 -9.38 -6.11 36.27
N LEU A 771 -8.90 -7.22 36.83
CA LEU A 771 -9.57 -8.51 36.73
C LEU A 771 -10.62 -8.58 37.85
N MET A 772 -11.87 -8.90 37.55
CA MET A 772 -12.92 -9.06 38.54
C MET A 772 -13.55 -10.46 38.44
N SER A 773 -13.83 -11.08 39.59
CA SER A 773 -14.65 -12.29 39.61
C SER A 773 -16.12 -11.90 39.45
N LEU A 774 -16.83 -12.58 38.55
CA LEU A 774 -18.28 -12.43 38.40
C LEU A 774 -18.99 -13.15 39.56
N PRO A 775 -20.20 -12.72 39.96
CA PRO A 775 -20.99 -13.40 40.98
C PRO A 775 -21.23 -14.86 40.60
N ARG A 776 -20.90 -15.78 41.51
CA ARG A 776 -21.09 -17.22 41.30
C ARG A 776 -22.30 -17.69 42.11
N ALA A 777 -22.93 -18.79 41.69
CA ALA A 777 -23.93 -19.46 42.52
C ALA A 777 -23.29 -19.92 43.85
N SER A 778 -24.09 -20.30 44.84
CA SER A 778 -23.64 -20.79 46.15
C SER A 778 -22.65 -21.98 46.08
N SER A 779 -22.51 -22.63 44.92
CA SER A 779 -21.54 -23.67 44.63
C SER A 779 -20.11 -23.19 44.35
N GLY A 780 -19.86 -21.88 44.25
CA GLY A 780 -18.51 -21.31 44.05
C GLY A 780 -17.91 -21.51 42.65
N VAL A 781 -18.59 -22.24 41.76
CA VAL A 781 -18.14 -22.59 40.40
C VAL A 781 -19.07 -21.98 39.35
N SER A 782 -18.49 -21.46 38.27
CA SER A 782 -19.25 -20.97 37.12
C SER A 782 -19.94 -22.11 36.36
N PRO A 783 -21.20 -21.95 35.91
CA PRO A 783 -21.90 -22.99 35.16
C PRO A 783 -21.11 -23.44 33.92
N PRO A 784 -21.19 -24.73 33.52
CA PRO A 784 -20.48 -25.23 32.34
C PRO A 784 -20.79 -24.40 31.09
N GLY A 785 -19.74 -23.85 30.46
CA GLY A 785 -19.87 -22.97 29.30
C GLY A 785 -19.98 -21.47 29.62
N GLN A 786 -19.84 -21.06 30.88
CA GLN A 786 -19.78 -19.65 31.30
C GLN A 786 -18.43 -19.29 31.94
N CYS A 787 -17.98 -18.06 31.73
CA CYS A 787 -16.74 -17.53 32.32
C CYS A 787 -17.04 -16.92 33.70
N GLY A 788 -16.24 -17.26 34.73
CA GLY A 788 -16.36 -16.73 36.09
C GLY A 788 -15.62 -15.42 36.35
N ILE A 789 -14.99 -14.85 35.32
CA ILE A 789 -14.08 -13.72 35.42
C ILE A 789 -14.43 -12.73 34.30
N THR A 790 -14.36 -11.44 34.62
CA THR A 790 -14.48 -10.35 33.66
C THR A 790 -13.32 -9.38 33.79
N ILE A 791 -13.04 -8.64 32.72
CA ILE A 791 -12.18 -7.46 32.74
C ILE A 791 -13.08 -6.25 32.99
N ALA A 792 -12.69 -5.38 33.90
CA ALA A 792 -13.38 -4.13 34.19
C ALA A 792 -12.40 -2.96 34.15
N SER A 793 -12.91 -1.77 33.83
CA SER A 793 -12.12 -0.54 33.80
C SER A 793 -12.76 0.53 34.70
N ALA A 794 -11.93 1.23 35.47
CA ALA A 794 -12.36 2.27 36.41
C ALA A 794 -11.49 3.53 36.25
N LEU A 795 -12.11 4.71 36.27
CA LEU A 795 -11.39 5.99 36.27
C LEU A 795 -10.94 6.31 37.71
N ILE A 796 -9.65 6.52 37.91
CA ILE A 796 -9.02 6.81 39.20
C ILE A 796 -8.34 8.19 39.19
N ASP A 797 -8.23 8.80 40.36
CA ASP A 797 -7.46 10.03 40.57
C ASP A 797 -5.97 9.69 40.74
N ALA A 798 -5.13 10.18 39.82
CA ALA A 798 -3.71 9.86 39.78
C ALA A 798 -2.87 10.66 40.81
N SER A 799 -3.47 11.66 41.47
CA SER A 799 -2.77 12.55 42.41
C SER A 799 -2.50 11.93 43.78
N GLN A 800 -3.08 10.76 44.10
CA GLN A 800 -2.98 10.13 45.42
C GLN A 800 -2.02 8.93 45.52
N GLN A 801 -1.38 8.48 44.44
CA GLN A 801 -0.44 7.34 44.50
C GLN A 801 0.98 7.79 44.86
N ARG A 802 1.45 7.44 46.07
CA ARG A 802 2.85 7.65 46.49
C ARG A 802 3.78 6.63 45.81
N PRO A 803 4.94 7.05 45.27
CA PRO A 803 5.95 6.14 44.74
C PRO A 803 6.72 5.50 45.91
N GLY A 804 6.33 4.28 46.31
CA GLY A 804 6.85 3.67 47.55
C GLY A 804 7.09 2.17 47.55
N ASP A 805 6.27 1.34 46.90
CA ASP A 805 6.32 -0.11 47.15
C ASP A 805 6.36 -0.93 45.86
N PHE A 806 7.57 -1.21 45.38
CA PHE A 806 7.94 -2.48 44.72
C PHE A 806 9.46 -2.63 44.83
N LYS A 807 9.91 -3.05 46.03
CA LYS A 807 11.28 -3.47 46.30
C LYS A 807 11.38 -5.00 46.21
N ASP A 808 12.16 -5.46 45.24
CA ASP A 808 13.02 -6.65 45.23
C ASP A 808 12.58 -7.93 45.95
N LYS A 809 12.37 -9.00 45.16
CA LYS A 809 12.95 -10.33 45.42
C LYS A 809 13.30 -11.03 44.10
N ALA A 810 14.44 -10.65 43.51
CA ALA A 810 15.18 -11.53 42.61
C ALA A 810 16.59 -11.72 43.18
N LEU A 811 16.89 -12.94 43.60
CA LEU A 811 18.19 -13.37 44.09
C LEU A 811 19.27 -13.10 43.03
N SER A 812 20.32 -12.41 43.48
CA SER A 812 21.50 -12.06 42.69
C SER A 812 22.35 -13.29 42.36
N LEU A 813 22.81 -13.38 41.11
CA LEU A 813 24.16 -13.85 40.78
C LEU A 813 24.83 -12.83 39.86
N LYS A 814 26.03 -12.41 40.28
CA LYS A 814 26.74 -11.21 39.84
C LYS A 814 27.55 -11.42 38.55
N SER A 815 27.50 -10.39 37.70
CA SER A 815 28.62 -9.70 37.00
C SER A 815 29.45 -10.44 35.93
N ARG A 816 29.38 -9.93 34.68
CA ARG A 816 30.54 -9.26 34.03
C ARG A 816 30.09 -8.29 32.92
N LYS A 817 30.74 -7.12 32.86
CA LYS A 817 30.50 -5.99 31.96
C LYS A 817 30.90 -6.25 30.50
N GLN A 818 30.04 -5.71 29.62
CA GLN A 818 30.09 -5.34 28.20
C GLN A 818 31.46 -5.05 27.53
N GLN A 819 31.59 -5.55 26.29
CA GLN A 819 31.88 -4.74 25.09
C GLN A 819 31.40 -5.45 23.81
N HIS A 820 31.11 -4.65 22.78
CA HIS A 820 30.22 -4.87 21.63
C HIS A 820 30.56 -6.00 20.65
N ALA A 821 29.53 -6.65 20.11
CA ALA A 821 29.43 -6.99 18.68
C ALA A 821 27.95 -7.10 18.25
N VAL A 822 27.69 -6.54 17.08
CA VAL A 822 26.41 -6.42 16.39
C VAL A 822 26.11 -7.74 15.68
N HIS A 823 24.96 -8.37 15.96
CA HIS A 823 24.07 -8.92 14.92
C HIS A 823 22.77 -9.54 15.48
N GLN A 824 21.70 -9.29 14.71
CA GLN A 824 20.47 -10.06 14.51
C GLN A 824 19.40 -10.08 15.62
N GLY A 825 18.14 -9.89 15.18
CA GLY A 825 16.96 -10.21 15.97
C GLY A 825 15.80 -9.25 15.74
N THR A 826 14.99 -9.53 14.72
CA THR A 826 13.57 -9.15 14.68
C THR A 826 12.79 -9.92 15.77
N CYS A 827 11.97 -9.19 16.53
CA CYS A 827 10.75 -9.57 17.30
C CYS A 827 10.50 -8.37 18.25
N VAL A 828 9.45 -7.56 18.19
CA VAL A 828 8.16 -7.52 17.46
C VAL A 828 8.02 -6.13 16.83
#